data_AF-A0A1A9VID9-F1
#
_entry.id   AF-A0A1A9VID9-F1
#
_cell.length_a   1.000
_cell.length_b   1.000
_cell.length_c   1.000
_cell.angle_alpha   90.00
_cell.angle_beta   90.00
_cell.angle_gamma   90.00
#
_symmetry.space_group_name_H-M   'P 1'
#
loop_
_entity.id
_entity.type
_entity.pdbx_description
1 polymer ?
#
loop_
_entity_poly.entity_id
_entity_poly.type
_entity_poly.pdbx_seq_one_letter_code
_entity_poly.pdbx_strand_id
1 'polypeptide(L)'
;METANLLEHEYYGGSRTFTWLADLSGLSIDLINFLICQVIALFLASLFRSVLHPSKVSSTVRHVVALVLGLCFGYFCFGPQAIHIAGLPTVCYVVIRTQNPQVVQRYVMLVAMTYLLTIHLMRQIYDNGSDCLDITGPLMIITQKVTSLAYSIHDGFVRSTKELTKAQQYHAVRKMPSTLEYYSFVLNFHGLLAGPAIFYKDYIEFIEGSNLLKSPAMNVDNSKSPVIVEPSPVKAVIKKVVGSLICAFIFIKFSKLYPIKNLKDDDFMSNSSSWYCLWYTMMSTTFTRFKYYHAWLLADAICNNSGLGFTGYDKDGNANWDLISNINVLGFEFATNMRDAINNWNCGTNRWLRTVVYERVPKKYGTVLTFALSAVWHGFYPGYYLTFATGALMVTSARVARRMFRHRFQRTQFTRMFYDILTCLTTRIVMGYTTFPFVMLEFMASIRLYLNFYLCLHIVALITICILPKFIKDERRSNLVAMPVQETLRTDCADAVSAPNGSNLKKLPINEQNSLKSILAVNAASYLNTDLNNDFIESNYESSKQPQQQQKQQKQQQKQKREHQQKRTNLTSELNNIASDARDAVSVKHDQCEMDQLSSKLKEKIEAETKNIEEFIDKTVTETVSGIVCFKNDLMRDCEFPHLRKRNTANLTTTVNDVSVNPACIKPQSDENAPFLKKEIEVINAVVQQANVLPAVLSNGHAK
;
A
#
# COMPACT_ATOMS: atom_id res chain seq x y z
N MET A 1 -21.04 21.77 24.51
CA MET A 1 -19.75 21.62 23.79
C MET A 1 -18.61 21.48 24.79
N GLU A 2 -18.58 22.28 25.87
CA GLU A 2 -17.64 22.17 27.00
C GLU A 2 -17.71 20.81 27.76
N THR A 3 -18.91 20.28 27.97
CA THR A 3 -19.13 19.02 28.71
C THR A 3 -18.78 17.75 27.92
N ALA A 4 -18.73 17.81 26.59
CA ALA A 4 -18.37 16.65 25.76
C ALA A 4 -16.85 16.45 25.71
N ASN A 5 -16.07 17.54 25.66
CA ASN A 5 -14.61 17.47 25.72
C ASN A 5 -14.12 17.00 27.10
N LEU A 6 -14.80 17.40 28.19
CA LEU A 6 -14.42 17.00 29.55
C LEU A 6 -14.55 15.49 29.81
N LEU A 7 -15.55 14.81 29.22
CA LEU A 7 -15.76 13.37 29.39
C LEU A 7 -14.85 12.50 28.52
N GLU A 8 -14.48 12.96 27.30
CA GLU A 8 -13.46 12.28 26.47
C GLU A 8 -12.08 12.25 27.15
N HIS A 9 -11.82 13.20 28.05
CA HIS A 9 -10.57 13.29 28.78
C HIS A 9 -10.45 12.36 30.00
N GLU A 10 -11.48 11.70 30.52
CA GLU A 10 -11.32 10.90 31.76
C GLU A 10 -10.63 9.55 31.55
N TYR A 11 -10.78 8.92 30.38
CA TYR A 11 -10.28 7.55 30.14
C TYR A 11 -8.94 7.48 29.39
N TYR A 12 -8.41 8.61 28.93
CA TYR A 12 -7.10 8.63 28.27
C TYR A 12 -5.96 8.51 29.29
N GLY A 13 -5.25 7.38 29.23
CA GLY A 13 -4.15 7.04 30.13
C GLY A 13 -2.77 7.55 29.68
N GLY A 14 -2.65 8.12 28.48
CA GLY A 14 -1.40 8.66 27.96
C GLY A 14 -0.98 9.99 28.57
N SER A 15 0.10 10.57 28.03
CA SER A 15 0.66 11.83 28.52
C SER A 15 -0.33 13.01 28.42
N ARG A 16 -0.41 13.84 29.46
CA ARG A 16 -1.22 15.08 29.46
C ARG A 16 -0.39 16.35 29.32
N THR A 17 0.91 16.23 29.07
CA THR A 17 1.84 17.37 29.00
C THR A 17 1.41 18.44 27.99
N PHE A 18 0.76 18.04 26.89
CA PHE A 18 0.36 18.92 25.79
C PHE A 18 -1.14 19.27 25.77
N THR A 19 -1.82 19.19 26.92
CA THR A 19 -3.26 19.55 27.01
C THR A 19 -3.52 20.98 26.54
N TRP A 20 -2.64 21.93 26.85
CA TRP A 20 -2.73 23.31 26.37
C TRP A 20 -2.78 23.43 24.83
N LEU A 21 -2.11 22.51 24.12
CA LEU A 21 -2.10 22.50 22.65
C LEU A 21 -3.37 21.83 22.09
N ALA A 22 -3.89 20.82 22.79
CA ALA A 22 -5.20 20.23 22.51
C ALA A 22 -6.30 21.28 22.61
N ASP A 23 -6.31 22.05 23.70
CA ASP A 23 -7.28 23.13 23.94
C ASP A 23 -7.21 24.23 22.85
N LEU A 24 -5.98 24.61 22.45
CA LEU A 24 -5.78 25.62 21.40
C LEU A 24 -6.20 25.15 20.01
N SER A 25 -5.97 23.88 19.69
CA SER A 25 -6.24 23.31 18.36
C SER A 25 -7.66 22.78 18.20
N GLY A 26 -8.37 22.52 19.31
CA GLY A 26 -9.65 21.82 19.32
C GLY A 26 -9.55 20.35 18.91
N LEU A 27 -8.35 19.75 18.98
CA LEU A 27 -8.12 18.32 18.76
C LEU A 27 -8.02 17.60 20.11
N SER A 28 -8.37 16.32 20.13
CA SER A 28 -8.22 15.50 21.32
C SER A 28 -6.74 15.25 21.66
N ILE A 29 -6.43 15.10 22.95
CA ILE A 29 -5.05 14.99 23.47
C ILE A 29 -4.31 13.77 22.93
N ASP A 30 -5.00 12.66 22.68
CA ASP A 30 -4.47 11.44 22.08
C ASP A 30 -3.98 11.68 20.63
N LEU A 31 -4.74 12.44 19.83
CA LEU A 31 -4.34 12.83 18.48
C LEU A 31 -3.14 13.77 18.49
N ILE A 32 -3.10 14.73 19.43
CA ILE A 32 -1.95 15.62 19.60
C ILE A 32 -0.69 14.84 19.96
N ASN A 33 -0.78 13.92 20.93
CA ASN A 33 0.36 13.08 21.31
C ASN A 33 0.83 12.20 20.15
N PHE A 34 -0.10 11.62 19.39
CA PHE A 34 0.22 10.86 18.19
C PHE A 34 0.98 11.72 17.16
N LEU A 35 0.49 12.93 16.85
CA LEU A 35 1.12 13.84 15.89
C LEU A 35 2.52 14.27 16.35
N ILE A 36 2.68 14.61 17.62
CA ILE A 36 3.98 14.97 18.21
C ILE A 36 4.95 13.79 18.06
N CYS A 37 4.53 12.57 18.41
CA CYS A 37 5.36 11.38 18.23
C CYS A 37 5.74 11.15 16.77
N GLN A 38 4.84 11.35 15.81
CA GLN A 38 5.16 11.19 14.38
C GLN A 38 6.16 12.24 13.89
N VAL A 39 6.02 13.50 14.31
CA VAL A 39 6.97 14.57 13.94
C VAL A 39 8.35 14.30 14.55
N ILE A 40 8.41 13.92 15.83
CA ILE A 40 9.66 13.53 16.50
C ILE A 40 10.25 12.28 15.82
N ALA A 41 9.43 11.28 15.47
CA ALA A 41 9.87 10.08 14.77
C ALA A 41 10.50 10.43 13.41
N LEU A 42 9.96 11.40 12.68
CA LEU A 42 10.52 11.83 11.39
C LEU A 42 11.91 12.44 11.56
N PHE A 43 12.11 13.27 12.60
CA PHE A 43 13.43 13.82 12.94
C PHE A 43 14.39 12.71 13.39
N LEU A 44 13.97 11.86 14.32
CA LEU A 44 14.76 10.74 14.83
C LEU A 44 15.12 9.73 13.71
N ALA A 45 14.26 9.54 12.71
CA ALA A 45 14.56 8.71 11.55
C ALA A 45 15.76 9.26 10.74
N SER A 46 15.86 10.58 10.58
CA SER A 46 17.02 11.22 9.94
C SER A 46 18.30 11.00 10.74
N LEU A 47 18.23 11.14 12.07
CA LEU A 47 19.35 10.84 12.96
C LEU A 47 19.74 9.35 12.94
N PHE A 48 18.74 8.46 12.90
CA PHE A 48 18.95 7.01 12.82
C PHE A 48 19.67 6.62 11.52
N ARG A 49 19.37 7.29 10.40
CA ARG A 49 20.05 7.08 9.12
C ARG A 49 21.48 7.64 9.12
N SER A 50 21.68 8.85 9.63
CA SER A 50 22.94 9.59 9.51
C SER A 50 23.98 9.26 10.59
N VAL A 51 23.57 9.29 11.87
CA VAL A 51 24.43 9.07 13.03
C VAL A 51 24.60 7.57 13.28
N LEU A 52 23.50 6.83 13.26
CA LEU A 52 23.49 5.38 13.52
C LEU A 52 23.62 4.55 12.24
N HIS A 53 24.25 5.08 11.20
CA HIS A 53 24.43 4.38 9.91
C HIS A 53 25.07 2.98 10.10
N PRO A 54 24.65 1.93 9.35
CA PRO A 54 25.18 0.57 9.52
C PRO A 54 26.70 0.44 9.38
N SER A 55 27.34 1.34 8.63
CA SER A 55 28.81 1.37 8.51
C SER A 55 29.54 2.00 9.71
N LYS A 56 28.82 2.73 10.58
CA LYS A 56 29.39 3.47 11.72
C LYS A 56 29.14 2.78 13.06
N VAL A 57 28.04 2.03 13.17
CA VAL A 57 27.60 1.42 14.45
C VAL A 57 27.18 -0.03 14.23
N SER A 58 27.26 -0.83 15.29
CA SER A 58 26.83 -2.23 15.23
C SER A 58 25.31 -2.38 15.14
N SER A 59 24.85 -3.49 14.55
CA SER A 59 23.43 -3.86 14.47
C SER A 59 22.76 -3.88 15.86
N THR A 60 23.49 -4.29 16.90
CA THR A 60 23.02 -4.30 18.29
C THR A 60 22.60 -2.90 18.76
N VAL A 61 23.43 -1.88 18.50
CA VAL A 61 23.11 -0.49 18.89
C VAL A 61 21.87 0.01 18.15
N ARG A 62 21.79 -0.25 16.84
CA ARG A 62 20.62 0.09 16.01
C ARG A 62 19.35 -0.57 16.54
N HIS A 63 19.41 -1.84 16.92
CA HIS A 63 18.27 -2.54 17.53
C HIS A 63 17.85 -1.91 18.87
N VAL A 64 18.81 -1.70 19.77
CA VAL A 64 18.52 -1.13 21.11
C VAL A 64 17.88 0.25 20.97
N VAL A 65 18.43 1.14 20.14
CA VAL A 65 17.86 2.48 19.93
C VAL A 65 16.46 2.39 19.33
N ALA A 66 16.26 1.55 18.30
CA ALA A 66 14.96 1.41 17.66
C ALA A 66 13.88 0.91 18.62
N LEU A 67 14.23 -0.05 19.50
CA LEU A 67 13.38 -0.62 20.53
C LEU A 67 13.06 0.40 21.64
N VAL A 68 14.07 1.05 22.20
CA VAL A 68 13.90 2.01 23.30
C VAL A 68 13.02 3.17 22.87
N LEU A 69 13.25 3.75 21.69
CA LEU A 69 12.41 4.83 21.17
C LEU A 69 10.96 4.39 20.96
N GLY A 70 10.74 3.15 20.48
CA GLY A 70 9.39 2.63 20.30
C GLY A 70 8.67 2.41 21.63
N LEU A 71 9.35 1.87 22.65
CA LEU A 71 8.80 1.75 24.00
C LEU A 71 8.45 3.12 24.60
N CYS A 72 9.33 4.12 24.44
CA CYS A 72 9.08 5.49 24.88
C CYS A 72 7.84 6.08 24.20
N PHE A 73 7.69 5.93 22.89
CA PHE A 73 6.49 6.40 22.17
C PHE A 73 5.23 5.66 22.57
N GLY A 74 5.29 4.33 22.74
CA GLY A 74 4.17 3.54 23.21
C GLY A 74 3.69 3.99 24.61
N TYR A 75 4.63 4.18 25.54
CA TYR A 75 4.28 4.65 26.88
C TYR A 75 3.79 6.10 26.88
N PHE A 76 4.40 6.99 26.09
CA PHE A 76 3.96 8.38 25.98
C PHE A 76 2.53 8.50 25.44
N CYS A 77 2.18 7.74 24.39
CA CYS A 77 0.86 7.78 23.77
C CYS A 77 -0.22 7.00 24.55
N PHE A 78 0.12 5.96 25.31
CA PHE A 78 -0.89 5.07 25.90
C PHE A 78 -0.76 4.86 27.42
N GLY A 79 0.31 5.38 28.03
CA GLY A 79 0.58 5.28 29.46
C GLY A 79 0.56 3.84 29.98
N PRO A 80 -0.14 3.55 31.10
CA PRO A 80 -0.20 2.20 31.68
C PRO A 80 -0.68 1.11 30.71
N GLN A 81 -1.53 1.45 29.72
CA GLN A 81 -2.00 0.47 28.72
C GLN A 81 -0.88 -0.04 27.81
N ALA A 82 0.28 0.63 27.77
CA ALA A 82 1.47 0.16 27.05
C ALA A 82 1.97 -1.20 27.55
N ILE A 83 1.53 -1.67 28.72
CA ILE A 83 1.76 -3.05 29.16
C ILE A 83 1.27 -4.08 28.13
N HIS A 84 0.18 -3.79 27.39
CA HIS A 84 -0.31 -4.67 26.34
C HIS A 84 0.58 -4.66 25.10
N ILE A 85 1.18 -3.51 24.76
CA ILE A 85 2.18 -3.39 23.68
C ILE A 85 3.38 -4.31 23.95
N ALA A 86 3.80 -4.44 25.21
CA ALA A 86 4.87 -5.36 25.61
C ALA A 86 4.36 -6.80 25.82
N GLY A 87 3.18 -6.97 26.38
CA GLY A 87 2.61 -8.25 26.80
C GLY A 87 2.28 -9.17 25.64
N LEU A 88 1.54 -8.70 24.64
CA LEU A 88 1.19 -9.48 23.44
C LEU A 88 2.42 -10.12 22.77
N PRO A 89 3.47 -9.36 22.39
CA PRO A 89 4.64 -9.97 21.77
C PRO A 89 5.44 -10.84 22.74
N THR A 90 5.44 -10.55 24.04
CA THR A 90 6.11 -11.40 25.03
C THR A 90 5.50 -12.81 25.04
N VAL A 91 4.17 -12.92 25.13
CA VAL A 91 3.48 -14.22 25.12
C VAL A 91 3.72 -14.95 23.79
N CYS A 92 3.63 -14.23 22.66
CA CYS A 92 3.95 -14.82 21.35
C CYS A 92 5.41 -15.29 21.25
N TYR A 93 6.37 -14.57 21.84
CA TYR A 93 7.77 -14.96 21.83
C TYR A 93 8.00 -16.25 22.61
N VAL A 94 7.38 -16.41 23.78
CA VAL A 94 7.43 -17.64 24.56
C VAL A 94 6.92 -18.82 23.72
N VAL A 95 5.80 -18.65 23.01
CA VAL A 95 5.28 -19.68 22.09
C VAL A 95 6.28 -19.97 20.97
N ILE A 96 6.86 -18.95 20.33
CA ILE A 96 7.86 -19.10 19.28
C ILE A 96 9.10 -19.89 19.76
N ARG A 97 9.51 -19.69 21.02
CA ARG A 97 10.70 -20.33 21.59
C ARG A 97 10.46 -21.73 22.15
N THR A 98 9.22 -22.07 22.50
CA THR A 98 8.88 -23.34 23.17
C THR A 98 8.22 -24.37 22.24
N GLN A 99 7.52 -23.92 21.19
CA GLN A 99 6.76 -24.82 20.33
C GLN A 99 7.57 -25.31 19.13
N ASN A 100 7.21 -26.50 18.63
CA ASN A 100 7.82 -27.08 17.44
C ASN A 100 7.53 -26.23 16.18
N PRO A 101 8.52 -25.95 15.32
CA PRO A 101 8.33 -25.20 14.07
C PRO A 101 7.21 -25.70 13.14
N GLN A 102 6.79 -26.97 13.24
CA GLN A 102 5.67 -27.57 12.51
C GLN A 102 4.30 -26.92 12.81
N VAL A 103 4.13 -26.44 14.05
CA VAL A 103 2.83 -25.97 14.57
C VAL A 103 2.89 -24.56 15.15
N VAL A 104 4.08 -23.98 15.29
CA VAL A 104 4.32 -22.65 15.91
C VAL A 104 3.43 -21.55 15.33
N GLN A 105 3.27 -21.51 14.01
CA GLN A 105 2.44 -20.54 13.30
C GLN A 105 0.98 -20.59 13.72
N ARG A 106 0.45 -21.78 14.01
CA ARG A 106 -0.95 -21.96 14.44
C ARG A 106 -1.13 -21.49 15.88
N TYR A 107 -0.22 -21.85 16.77
CA TYR A 107 -0.27 -21.42 18.18
C TYR A 107 -0.08 -19.91 18.32
N VAL A 108 0.88 -19.32 17.60
CA VAL A 108 1.09 -17.87 17.61
C VAL A 108 -0.12 -17.14 17.04
N MET A 109 -0.73 -17.65 15.96
CA MET A 109 -1.96 -17.09 15.41
C MET A 109 -3.11 -17.12 16.43
N LEU A 110 -3.32 -18.25 17.09
CA LEU A 110 -4.35 -18.40 18.11
C LEU A 110 -4.13 -17.45 19.28
N VAL A 111 -2.92 -17.42 19.85
CA VAL A 111 -2.57 -16.57 20.98
C VAL A 111 -2.69 -15.09 20.62
N ALA A 112 -2.12 -14.68 19.49
CA ALA A 112 -2.12 -13.26 19.10
C ALA A 112 -3.54 -12.75 18.82
N MET A 113 -4.35 -13.52 18.09
CA MET A 113 -5.74 -13.16 17.81
C MET A 113 -6.58 -13.18 19.08
N THR A 114 -6.43 -14.18 19.96
CA THR A 114 -7.20 -14.25 21.22
C THR A 114 -6.90 -13.08 22.12
N TYR A 115 -5.62 -12.71 22.27
CA TYR A 115 -5.21 -11.55 23.04
C TYR A 115 -5.79 -10.27 22.46
N LEU A 116 -5.61 -10.04 21.15
CA LEU A 116 -6.14 -8.85 20.46
C LEU A 116 -7.67 -8.74 20.62
N LEU A 117 -8.39 -9.84 20.38
CA LEU A 117 -9.84 -9.91 20.53
C LEU A 117 -10.28 -9.64 21.97
N THR A 118 -9.54 -10.12 22.97
CA THR A 118 -9.83 -9.84 24.38
C THR A 118 -9.74 -8.34 24.64
N ILE A 119 -8.71 -7.66 24.12
CA ILE A 119 -8.58 -6.20 24.28
C ILE A 119 -9.66 -5.45 23.52
N HIS A 120 -10.02 -5.89 22.30
CA HIS A 120 -11.18 -5.31 21.59
C HIS A 120 -12.48 -5.45 22.39
N LEU A 121 -12.73 -6.62 22.97
CA LEU A 121 -13.93 -6.87 23.75
C LEU A 121 -13.95 -6.03 25.02
N MET A 122 -12.83 -5.97 25.76
CA MET A 122 -12.72 -5.11 26.94
C MET A 122 -13.00 -3.66 26.56
N ARG A 123 -12.40 -3.15 25.49
CA ARG A 123 -12.66 -1.79 24.99
C ARG A 123 -14.13 -1.55 24.69
N GLN A 124 -14.77 -2.46 23.97
CA GLN A 124 -16.18 -2.32 23.65
C GLN A 124 -17.07 -2.31 24.91
N ILE A 125 -16.64 -2.92 26.02
CA ILE A 125 -17.39 -2.90 27.28
C ILE A 125 -17.26 -1.54 27.99
N TYR A 126 -16.06 -0.95 28.06
CA TYR A 126 -15.82 0.29 28.83
C TYR A 126 -15.87 1.59 28.00
N ASP A 127 -15.71 1.52 26.68
CA ASP A 127 -15.65 2.66 25.76
C ASP A 127 -16.30 2.32 24.41
N ASN A 128 -17.63 2.50 24.36
CA ASN A 128 -18.46 2.16 23.21
C ASN A 128 -18.35 3.21 22.09
N GLY A 129 -17.59 2.89 21.04
CA GLY A 129 -17.62 3.63 19.78
C GLY A 129 -16.91 4.99 19.80
N SER A 130 -15.99 5.23 20.73
CA SER A 130 -15.15 6.44 20.72
C SER A 130 -14.17 6.44 19.54
N ASP A 131 -14.03 7.61 18.90
CA ASP A 131 -13.08 7.89 17.81
C ASP A 131 -11.64 8.11 18.31
N CYS A 132 -11.38 7.93 19.61
CA CYS A 132 -10.07 8.09 20.24
C CYS A 132 -9.03 7.09 19.71
N LEU A 133 -7.80 7.58 19.53
CA LEU A 133 -6.63 6.79 19.16
C LEU A 133 -6.23 5.91 20.34
N ASP A 134 -6.40 4.61 20.17
CA ASP A 134 -6.32 3.65 21.25
C ASP A 134 -5.21 2.61 21.07
N ILE A 135 -5.03 1.81 22.12
CA ILE A 135 -4.02 0.76 22.18
C ILE A 135 -4.23 -0.35 21.13
N THR A 136 -5.45 -0.54 20.63
CA THR A 136 -5.72 -1.61 19.66
C THR A 136 -5.04 -1.37 18.32
N GLY A 137 -4.84 -0.11 17.90
CA GLY A 137 -4.09 0.22 16.68
C GLY A 137 -2.67 -0.40 16.64
N PRO A 138 -1.79 -0.10 17.62
CA PRO A 138 -0.50 -0.75 17.75
C PRO A 138 -0.59 -2.28 17.91
N LEU A 139 -1.53 -2.79 18.70
CA LEU A 139 -1.70 -4.24 18.90
C LEU A 139 -2.09 -4.98 17.61
N MET A 140 -2.88 -4.33 16.76
CA MET A 140 -3.26 -4.82 15.44
C MET A 140 -2.01 -4.98 14.56
N ILE A 141 -1.11 -3.99 14.52
CA ILE A 141 0.17 -4.08 13.78
C ILE A 141 1.11 -5.14 14.39
N ILE A 142 1.21 -5.19 15.72
CA ILE A 142 2.01 -6.20 16.42
C ILE A 142 1.53 -7.61 16.07
N THR A 143 0.21 -7.84 16.08
CA THR A 143 -0.40 -9.12 15.68
C THR A 143 0.04 -9.52 14.28
N GLN A 144 0.04 -8.59 13.32
CA GLN A 144 0.50 -8.86 11.96
C GLN A 144 1.98 -9.25 11.93
N LYS A 145 2.83 -8.53 12.67
CA LYS A 145 4.27 -8.80 12.73
C LYS A 145 4.59 -10.16 13.34
N VAL A 146 4.03 -10.47 14.51
CA VAL A 146 4.33 -11.73 15.23
C VAL A 146 3.79 -12.95 14.50
N THR A 147 2.58 -12.85 13.92
CA THR A 147 2.01 -13.95 13.14
C THR A 147 2.77 -14.15 11.82
N SER A 148 3.12 -13.08 11.10
CA SER A 148 3.94 -13.17 9.88
C SER A 148 5.28 -13.85 10.15
N LEU A 149 5.96 -13.46 11.24
CA LEU A 149 7.21 -14.10 11.66
C LEU A 149 7.02 -15.60 11.95
N ALA A 150 5.97 -15.99 12.66
CA ALA A 150 5.72 -17.39 12.96
C ALA A 150 5.47 -18.24 11.70
N TYR A 151 4.74 -17.70 10.72
CA TYR A 151 4.58 -18.35 9.42
C TYR A 151 5.89 -18.41 8.63
N SER A 152 6.72 -17.36 8.68
CA SER A 152 8.05 -17.34 8.07
C SER A 152 9.01 -18.36 8.69
N ILE A 153 8.94 -18.59 10.01
CA ILE A 153 9.71 -19.62 10.72
C ILE A 153 9.26 -21.01 10.25
N HIS A 154 7.95 -21.27 10.25
CA HIS A 154 7.42 -22.53 9.73
C HIS A 154 7.90 -22.79 8.29
N ASP A 155 7.81 -21.80 7.41
CA ASP A 155 8.27 -21.95 6.02
C ASP A 155 9.76 -22.23 5.89
N GLY A 156 10.61 -21.63 6.74
CA GLY A 156 12.05 -21.80 6.67
C GLY A 156 12.57 -23.12 7.24
N PHE A 157 11.93 -23.64 8.28
CA PHE A 157 12.36 -24.85 9.00
C PHE A 157 11.66 -26.13 8.52
N VAL A 158 10.43 -26.04 8.00
CA VAL A 158 9.57 -27.21 7.74
C VAL A 158 9.37 -27.46 6.26
N ARG A 159 9.03 -26.42 5.50
CA ARG A 159 8.61 -26.58 4.10
C ARG A 159 9.78 -26.65 3.16
N SER A 160 9.64 -27.45 2.09
CA SER A 160 10.66 -27.51 1.05
C SER A 160 10.62 -26.26 0.18
N THR A 161 11.78 -25.78 -0.28
CA THR A 161 11.88 -24.57 -1.11
C THR A 161 11.02 -24.67 -2.39
N LYS A 162 10.82 -25.88 -2.93
CA LYS A 162 10.02 -26.13 -4.14
C LYS A 162 8.52 -25.87 -3.95
N GLU A 163 8.00 -26.02 -2.73
CA GLU A 163 6.60 -25.77 -2.39
C GLU A 163 6.30 -24.31 -2.07
N LEU A 164 7.34 -23.52 -1.82
CA LEU A 164 7.22 -22.12 -1.43
C LEU A 164 7.07 -21.24 -2.68
N THR A 165 6.19 -20.24 -2.62
CA THR A 165 6.18 -19.16 -3.61
C THR A 165 7.47 -18.35 -3.52
N LYS A 166 7.89 -17.63 -4.57
CA LYS A 166 9.10 -16.79 -4.53
C LYS A 166 9.10 -15.80 -3.36
N ALA A 167 7.94 -15.22 -3.04
CA ALA A 167 7.78 -14.32 -1.90
C ALA A 167 7.96 -15.05 -0.56
N GLN A 168 7.40 -16.25 -0.42
CA GLN A 168 7.59 -17.09 0.78
C GLN A 168 9.04 -17.53 0.93
N GLN A 169 9.72 -17.91 -0.16
CA GLN A 169 11.14 -18.24 -0.14
C GLN A 169 11.99 -17.05 0.32
N TYR A 170 11.67 -15.85 -0.16
CA TYR A 170 12.37 -14.64 0.26
C TYR A 170 12.19 -14.43 1.77
N HIS A 171 10.97 -14.42 2.30
CA HIS A 171 10.70 -14.15 3.71
C HIS A 171 10.90 -15.36 4.66
N ALA A 172 11.30 -16.52 4.16
CA ALA A 172 11.51 -17.71 4.98
C ALA A 172 12.65 -17.48 5.99
N VAL A 173 12.38 -17.77 7.27
CA VAL A 173 13.33 -17.58 8.37
C VAL A 173 13.93 -18.93 8.74
N ARG A 174 15.23 -19.09 8.49
CA ARG A 174 15.98 -20.34 8.71
C ARG A 174 16.84 -20.33 9.98
N LYS A 175 16.85 -19.22 10.72
CA LYS A 175 17.53 -19.04 12.00
C LYS A 175 16.57 -18.37 12.97
N MET A 176 16.46 -18.90 14.18
CA MET A 176 15.57 -18.34 15.19
C MET A 176 16.02 -16.93 15.60
N PRO A 177 15.10 -15.95 15.70
CA PRO A 177 15.42 -14.61 16.18
C PRO A 177 15.93 -14.62 17.61
N SER A 178 17.01 -13.87 17.86
CA SER A 178 17.40 -13.50 19.21
C SER A 178 16.34 -12.63 19.89
N THR A 179 16.41 -12.52 21.21
CA THR A 179 15.46 -11.72 21.99
C THR A 179 15.47 -10.26 21.55
N LEU A 180 16.67 -9.70 21.34
CA LEU A 180 16.84 -8.32 20.91
C LEU A 180 16.28 -8.09 19.50
N GLU A 181 16.62 -8.95 18.53
CA GLU A 181 16.09 -8.85 17.16
C GLU A 181 14.56 -8.91 17.15
N TYR A 182 13.98 -9.83 17.92
CA TYR A 182 12.53 -9.99 18.02
C TYR A 182 11.83 -8.74 18.57
N TYR A 183 12.20 -8.29 19.76
CA TYR A 183 11.53 -7.13 20.37
C TYR A 183 11.79 -5.86 19.57
N SER A 184 13.00 -5.68 19.05
CA SER A 184 13.34 -4.57 18.18
C SER A 184 12.51 -4.58 16.89
N PHE A 185 12.30 -5.74 16.27
CA PHE A 185 11.44 -5.89 15.09
C PHE A 185 10.00 -5.50 15.40
N VAL A 186 9.43 -6.04 16.48
CA VAL A 186 8.02 -5.84 16.80
C VAL A 186 7.76 -4.40 17.24
N LEU A 187 8.62 -3.85 18.09
CA LEU A 187 8.42 -2.60 18.83
C LEU A 187 9.28 -1.44 18.31
N ASN A 188 9.77 -1.48 17.08
CA ASN A 188 10.53 -0.36 16.52
C ASN A 188 9.68 0.93 16.40
N PHE A 189 10.28 2.08 16.70
CA PHE A 189 9.60 3.38 16.64
C PHE A 189 9.09 3.78 15.25
N HIS A 190 9.72 3.32 14.16
CA HIS A 190 9.36 3.73 12.81
C HIS A 190 7.91 3.41 12.45
N GLY A 191 7.40 2.28 12.97
CA GLY A 191 6.09 1.78 12.59
C GLY A 191 5.19 1.30 13.72
N LEU A 192 5.52 1.57 14.98
CA LEU A 192 4.71 1.12 16.12
C LEU A 192 3.32 1.77 16.16
N LEU A 193 3.22 3.08 15.92
CA LEU A 193 1.98 3.84 16.13
C LEU A 193 0.97 3.73 14.97
N ALA A 194 1.43 3.97 13.75
CA ALA A 194 0.58 3.93 12.53
C ALA A 194 1.32 3.34 11.32
N GLY A 195 2.42 2.64 11.58
CA GLY A 195 3.34 2.19 10.55
C GLY A 195 2.76 1.14 9.62
N PRO A 196 3.24 1.09 8.38
CA PRO A 196 3.08 -0.08 7.55
C PRO A 196 3.65 -1.34 8.22
N ALA A 197 2.93 -2.45 8.05
CA ALA A 197 3.35 -3.74 8.59
C ALA A 197 4.61 -4.23 7.85
N ILE A 198 5.69 -4.43 8.62
CA ILE A 198 7.01 -4.81 8.12
C ILE A 198 7.22 -6.31 8.33
N PHE A 199 7.83 -6.99 7.37
CA PHE A 199 8.22 -8.39 7.52
C PHE A 199 9.59 -8.50 8.19
N TYR A 200 9.78 -9.55 8.98
CA TYR A 200 10.99 -9.72 9.80
C TYR A 200 12.28 -9.64 9.00
N LYS A 201 12.34 -10.31 7.84
CA LYS A 201 13.54 -10.29 7.00
C LYS A 201 13.89 -8.88 6.50
N ASP A 202 12.91 -8.14 6.01
CA ASP A 202 13.12 -6.77 5.52
C ASP A 202 13.66 -5.87 6.64
N TYR A 203 13.15 -6.08 7.87
CA TYR A 203 13.62 -5.36 9.04
C TYR A 203 15.06 -5.69 9.42
N ILE A 204 15.44 -6.98 9.41
CA ILE A 204 16.83 -7.39 9.69
C ILE A 204 17.77 -6.87 8.62
N GLU A 205 17.42 -6.99 7.33
CA GLU A 205 18.23 -6.44 6.23
C GLU A 205 18.43 -4.92 6.37
N PHE A 206 17.42 -4.19 6.84
CA PHE A 206 17.51 -2.76 7.13
C PHE A 206 18.43 -2.45 8.33
N ILE A 207 18.34 -3.20 9.43
CA ILE A 207 19.17 -2.94 10.60
C ILE A 207 20.63 -3.27 10.31
N GLU A 208 20.90 -4.36 9.59
CA GLU A 208 22.26 -4.77 9.20
C GLU A 208 22.82 -3.93 8.04
N GLY A 209 21.97 -3.23 7.28
CA GLY A 209 22.38 -2.43 6.12
C GLY A 209 22.59 -3.23 4.84
N SER A 210 22.25 -4.51 4.81
CA SER A 210 22.37 -5.35 3.62
C SER A 210 21.36 -4.95 2.52
N ASN A 211 20.28 -4.25 2.88
CA ASN A 211 19.36 -3.65 1.92
C ASN A 211 20.02 -2.58 1.02
N LEU A 212 21.08 -1.92 1.50
CA LEU A 212 21.84 -0.93 0.73
C LEU A 212 22.75 -1.57 -0.33
N LEU A 213 23.06 -2.87 -0.21
CA LEU A 213 23.94 -3.61 -1.11
C LEU A 213 23.25 -4.08 -2.40
N LYS A 214 21.96 -3.78 -2.58
CA LYS A 214 21.19 -4.12 -3.79
C LYS A 214 21.71 -3.28 -4.97
N SER A 215 22.76 -3.76 -5.63
CA SER A 215 23.41 -3.10 -6.77
C SER A 215 22.40 -2.77 -7.87
N PRO A 216 22.54 -1.63 -8.57
CA PRO A 216 21.84 -1.42 -9.83
C PRO A 216 22.19 -2.57 -10.78
N ALA A 217 21.17 -3.09 -11.49
CA ALA A 217 21.32 -4.12 -12.51
C ALA A 217 21.92 -3.55 -13.80
N MET A 218 23.04 -2.80 -13.68
CA MET A 218 23.87 -2.43 -14.82
C MET A 218 24.94 -3.51 -15.00
N ASN A 219 25.13 -3.92 -16.25
CA ASN A 219 26.30 -4.68 -16.69
C ASN A 219 27.55 -3.82 -16.46
N VAL A 220 28.09 -3.82 -15.25
CA VAL A 220 29.37 -3.18 -14.94
C VAL A 220 30.44 -4.24 -15.16
N ASP A 221 31.37 -3.95 -16.07
CA ASP A 221 32.58 -4.74 -16.27
C ASP A 221 33.22 -5.10 -14.93
N ASN A 222 33.57 -6.38 -14.78
CA ASN A 222 34.05 -7.04 -13.55
C ASN A 222 35.39 -6.50 -12.98
N SER A 223 35.82 -5.27 -13.29
CA SER A 223 37.15 -4.76 -12.92
C SER A 223 37.14 -3.60 -11.91
N LYS A 224 35.99 -3.00 -11.57
CA LYS A 224 35.90 -1.98 -10.53
C LYS A 224 34.80 -2.32 -9.54
N SER A 225 35.13 -2.36 -8.25
CA SER A 225 34.15 -2.46 -7.17
C SER A 225 33.09 -1.37 -7.37
N PRO A 226 31.79 -1.72 -7.52
CA PRO A 226 30.77 -0.72 -7.73
C PRO A 226 30.74 0.17 -6.49
N VAL A 227 31.00 1.46 -6.66
CA VAL A 227 30.78 2.45 -5.60
C VAL A 227 29.28 2.47 -5.34
N ILE A 228 28.84 1.86 -4.25
CA ILE A 228 27.44 1.81 -3.85
C ILE A 228 27.08 3.21 -3.35
N VAL A 229 26.56 4.05 -4.25
CA VAL A 229 26.06 5.38 -3.89
C VAL A 229 24.72 5.21 -3.19
N GLU A 230 24.71 5.44 -1.87
CA GLU A 230 23.49 5.38 -1.08
C GLU A 230 22.48 6.43 -1.59
N PRO A 231 21.24 6.02 -1.94
CA PRO A 231 20.30 6.96 -2.52
C PRO A 231 19.71 7.89 -1.48
N SER A 232 19.45 9.13 -1.88
CA SER A 232 18.79 10.11 -1.01
C SER A 232 17.28 9.84 -0.90
N PRO A 233 16.71 9.70 0.31
CA PRO A 233 15.27 9.55 0.51
C PRO A 233 14.50 10.87 0.40
N VAL A 234 15.19 12.02 0.33
CA VAL A 234 14.61 13.36 0.53
C VAL A 234 13.41 13.62 -0.37
N LYS A 235 13.50 13.31 -1.67
CA LYS A 235 12.40 13.52 -2.63
C LYS A 235 11.17 12.67 -2.26
N ALA A 236 11.38 11.41 -1.89
CA ALA A 236 10.30 10.51 -1.49
C ALA A 236 9.65 10.95 -0.17
N VAL A 237 10.45 11.41 0.80
CA VAL A 237 10.01 11.92 2.09
C VAL A 237 9.19 13.20 1.92
N ILE A 238 9.72 14.21 1.20
CA ILE A 238 9.01 15.48 0.94
C ILE A 238 7.67 15.21 0.25
N LYS A 239 7.64 14.37 -0.79
CA LYS A 239 6.40 14.02 -1.49
C LYS A 239 5.35 13.42 -0.54
N LYS A 240 5.77 12.51 0.35
CA LYS A 240 4.85 11.86 1.30
C LYS A 240 4.40 12.82 2.42
N VAL A 241 5.29 13.66 2.95
CA VAL A 241 4.94 14.68 3.96
C VAL A 241 3.96 15.70 3.39
N VAL A 242 4.23 16.26 2.20
CA VAL A 242 3.32 17.20 1.54
C VAL A 242 1.96 16.54 1.26
N GLY A 243 1.96 15.32 0.71
CA GLY A 243 0.72 14.57 0.50
C GLY A 243 -0.06 14.30 1.80
N SER A 244 0.65 14.01 2.89
CA SER A 244 0.07 13.82 4.22
C SER A 244 -0.59 15.10 4.75
N LEU A 245 0.06 16.27 4.59
CA LEU A 245 -0.48 17.56 5.00
C LEU A 245 -1.72 17.97 4.18
N ILE A 246 -1.71 17.73 2.86
CA ILE A 246 -2.89 17.93 2.00
C ILE A 246 -4.05 17.05 2.48
N CYS A 247 -3.78 15.79 2.83
CA CYS A 247 -4.81 14.90 3.33
C CYS A 247 -5.39 15.36 4.69
N ALA A 248 -4.53 15.82 5.61
CA ALA A 248 -4.98 16.38 6.88
C ALA A 248 -5.86 17.62 6.67
N PHE A 249 -5.47 18.53 5.78
CA PHE A 249 -6.27 19.71 5.44
C PHE A 249 -7.66 19.33 4.92
N ILE A 250 -7.73 18.39 3.97
CA ILE A 250 -9.00 17.89 3.41
C ILE A 250 -9.86 17.28 4.54
N PHE A 251 -9.27 16.45 5.40
CA PHE A 251 -10.00 15.86 6.53
C PHE A 251 -10.56 16.93 7.47
N ILE A 252 -9.74 17.87 7.94
CA ILE A 252 -10.15 18.91 8.91
C ILE A 252 -11.26 19.81 8.32
N LYS A 253 -11.15 20.17 7.04
CA LYS A 253 -12.14 21.02 6.37
C LYS A 253 -13.44 20.27 6.08
N PHE A 254 -13.38 19.13 5.40
CA PHE A 254 -14.56 18.49 4.82
C PHE A 254 -15.25 17.46 5.72
N SER A 255 -14.57 16.91 6.73
CA SER A 255 -15.23 16.00 7.70
C SER A 255 -16.33 16.71 8.50
N LYS A 256 -16.18 18.02 8.75
CA LYS A 256 -17.18 18.87 9.40
C LYS A 256 -18.40 19.15 8.52
N LEU A 257 -18.25 19.11 7.19
CA LEU A 257 -19.35 19.28 6.25
C LEU A 257 -20.19 18.02 6.09
N TYR A 258 -19.58 16.83 6.26
CA TYR A 258 -20.24 15.54 6.09
C TYR A 258 -20.11 14.66 7.34
N PRO A 259 -20.59 15.11 8.52
CA PRO A 259 -20.54 14.29 9.73
C PRO A 259 -21.33 12.99 9.55
N ILE A 260 -20.69 11.87 9.92
CA ILE A 260 -21.29 10.53 9.84
C ILE A 260 -22.53 10.42 10.73
N LYS A 261 -22.57 11.17 11.83
CA LYS A 261 -23.69 11.16 12.79
C LYS A 261 -25.04 11.45 12.12
N ASN A 262 -25.07 12.31 11.10
CA ASN A 262 -26.30 12.62 10.36
C ASN A 262 -26.88 11.40 9.64
N LEU A 263 -26.05 10.42 9.24
CA LEU A 263 -26.53 9.18 8.62
C LEU A 263 -27.25 8.25 9.60
N LYS A 264 -27.12 8.51 10.90
CA LYS A 264 -27.82 7.77 11.96
C LYS A 264 -29.14 8.44 12.36
N ASP A 265 -29.35 9.68 11.96
CA ASP A 265 -30.52 10.47 12.31
C ASP A 265 -31.71 10.11 11.40
N ASP A 266 -32.82 9.74 12.04
CA ASP A 266 -34.03 9.31 11.34
C ASP A 266 -34.68 10.48 10.58
N ASP A 267 -34.57 11.71 11.09
CA ASP A 267 -35.09 12.92 10.42
C ASP A 267 -34.31 13.23 9.15
N PHE A 268 -32.99 13.03 9.17
CA PHE A 268 -32.17 13.17 7.97
C PHE A 268 -32.55 12.12 6.93
N MET A 269 -32.75 10.87 7.35
CA MET A 269 -33.11 9.77 6.47
C MET A 269 -34.51 9.91 5.86
N SER A 270 -35.49 10.39 6.61
CA SER A 270 -36.87 10.56 6.13
C SER A 270 -37.01 11.72 5.15
N ASN A 271 -36.30 12.82 5.40
CA ASN A 271 -36.40 14.04 4.61
C ASN A 271 -35.47 14.06 3.38
N SER A 272 -34.51 13.13 3.31
CA SER A 272 -33.56 13.03 2.20
C SER A 272 -34.01 12.00 1.17
N SER A 273 -33.83 12.32 -0.12
CA SER A 273 -33.96 11.29 -1.17
C SER A 273 -32.90 10.19 -1.01
N SER A 274 -33.23 8.94 -1.36
CA SER A 274 -32.28 7.82 -1.27
C SER A 274 -30.99 8.07 -2.07
N TRP A 275 -31.07 8.80 -3.19
CA TRP A 275 -29.90 9.19 -3.99
C TRP A 275 -29.02 10.23 -3.29
N TYR A 276 -29.63 11.24 -2.68
CA TYR A 276 -28.88 12.22 -1.88
C TYR A 276 -28.24 11.55 -0.65
N CYS A 277 -28.97 10.65 0.01
CA CYS A 277 -28.45 9.87 1.13
C CYS A 277 -27.26 8.99 0.71
N LEU A 278 -27.30 8.37 -0.47
CA LEU A 278 -26.17 7.61 -1.03
C LEU A 278 -24.97 8.53 -1.31
N TRP A 279 -25.19 9.69 -1.93
CA TRP A 279 -24.14 10.68 -2.18
C TRP A 279 -23.51 11.17 -0.87
N TYR A 280 -24.32 11.54 0.12
CA TYR A 280 -23.87 11.97 1.44
C TYR A 280 -23.05 10.86 2.11
N THR A 281 -23.50 9.60 2.05
CA THR A 281 -22.76 8.44 2.56
C THR A 281 -21.41 8.29 1.87
N MET A 282 -21.35 8.44 0.55
CA MET A 282 -20.10 8.39 -0.21
C MET A 282 -19.14 9.52 0.17
N MET A 283 -19.62 10.75 0.33
CA MET A 283 -18.80 11.89 0.74
C MET A 283 -18.31 11.74 2.17
N SER A 284 -19.19 11.38 3.10
CA SER A 284 -18.87 11.20 4.52
C SER A 284 -17.81 10.11 4.72
N THR A 285 -17.97 8.95 4.08
CA THR A 285 -16.94 7.89 4.12
C THR A 285 -15.64 8.34 3.45
N THR A 286 -15.71 9.09 2.35
CA THR A 286 -14.51 9.59 1.66
C THR A 286 -13.71 10.54 2.52
N PHE A 287 -14.32 11.56 3.10
CA PHE A 287 -13.60 12.50 3.95
C PHE A 287 -13.07 11.83 5.21
N THR A 288 -13.80 10.88 5.79
CA THR A 288 -13.30 10.07 6.91
C THR A 288 -12.03 9.30 6.55
N ARG A 289 -11.90 8.81 5.31
CA ARG A 289 -10.69 8.07 4.89
C ARG A 289 -9.41 8.90 4.91
N PHE A 290 -9.51 10.22 4.69
CA PHE A 290 -8.33 11.09 4.61
C PHE A 290 -7.52 11.14 5.90
N LYS A 291 -8.13 10.87 7.08
CA LYS A 291 -7.38 10.73 8.35
C LYS A 291 -6.39 9.57 8.30
N TYR A 292 -6.77 8.46 7.66
CA TYR A 292 -5.88 7.31 7.47
C TYR A 292 -4.81 7.59 6.41
N TYR A 293 -5.13 8.32 5.33
CA TYR A 293 -4.12 8.74 4.35
C TYR A 293 -3.05 9.60 4.98
N HIS A 294 -3.45 10.57 5.81
CA HIS A 294 -2.53 11.41 6.55
C HIS A 294 -1.58 10.55 7.41
N ALA A 295 -2.13 9.71 8.28
CA ALA A 295 -1.36 8.88 9.20
C ALA A 295 -0.42 7.91 8.48
N TRP A 296 -0.90 7.21 7.44
CA TRP A 296 -0.09 6.24 6.70
C TRP A 296 0.98 6.89 5.82
N LEU A 297 0.68 8.02 5.17
CA LEU A 297 1.71 8.73 4.39
C LEU A 297 2.82 9.27 5.30
N LEU A 298 2.48 9.75 6.49
CA LEU A 298 3.47 10.23 7.46
C LEU A 298 4.32 9.08 8.00
N ALA A 299 3.70 7.95 8.35
CA ALA A 299 4.42 6.77 8.81
C ALA A 299 5.32 6.16 7.72
N ASP A 300 4.86 6.13 6.47
CA ASP A 300 5.68 5.77 5.32
C ASP A 300 6.87 6.74 5.15
N ALA A 301 6.66 8.04 5.36
CA ALA A 301 7.73 9.04 5.27
C ALA A 301 8.80 8.81 6.34
N ILE A 302 8.41 8.45 7.57
CA ILE A 302 9.34 8.09 8.66
C ILE A 302 10.18 6.86 8.29
N CYS A 303 9.54 5.81 7.76
CA CYS A 303 10.23 4.61 7.30
C CYS A 303 11.20 4.91 6.14
N ASN A 304 10.80 5.76 5.19
CA ASN A 304 11.66 6.16 4.09
C ASN A 304 12.84 7.02 4.57
N ASN A 305 12.60 7.95 5.50
CA ASN A 305 13.62 8.84 6.01
C ASN A 305 14.73 8.10 6.78
N SER A 306 14.40 6.97 7.42
CA SER A 306 15.41 6.13 8.08
C SER A 306 16.18 5.22 7.13
N GLY A 307 15.69 5.00 5.91
CA GLY A 307 16.24 4.04 4.94
C GLY A 307 15.48 2.71 4.85
N LEU A 308 14.46 2.49 5.68
CA LEU A 308 13.74 1.22 5.79
C LEU A 308 12.83 0.94 4.59
N GLY A 309 12.34 1.96 3.89
CA GLY A 309 11.48 1.78 2.72
C GLY A 309 12.19 1.57 1.37
N PHE A 310 13.52 1.41 1.36
CA PHE A 310 14.29 1.25 0.12
C PHE A 310 14.17 -0.17 -0.48
N THR A 311 13.67 -0.27 -1.71
CA THR A 311 13.49 -1.56 -2.40
C THR A 311 14.69 -1.95 -3.27
N GLY A 312 15.37 -0.95 -3.84
CA GLY A 312 16.41 -1.12 -4.86
C GLY A 312 16.30 -0.03 -5.92
N TYR A 313 16.95 -0.25 -7.07
CA TYR A 313 16.92 0.67 -8.21
C TYR A 313 16.01 0.16 -9.32
N ASP A 314 15.37 1.08 -10.03
CA ASP A 314 14.66 0.76 -11.28
C ASP A 314 15.63 0.52 -12.44
N LYS A 315 15.09 0.23 -13.63
CA LYS A 315 15.88 -0.01 -14.84
C LYS A 315 16.69 1.21 -15.28
N ASP A 316 16.23 2.39 -14.90
CA ASP A 316 16.81 3.68 -15.25
C ASP A 316 17.81 4.16 -14.17
N GLY A 317 18.04 3.36 -13.13
CA GLY A 317 18.96 3.64 -12.03
C GLY A 317 18.38 4.54 -10.93
N ASN A 318 17.09 4.86 -10.95
CA ASN A 318 16.46 5.64 -9.88
C ASN A 318 16.14 4.77 -8.67
N ALA A 319 16.36 5.32 -7.48
CA ALA A 319 16.04 4.65 -6.23
C ALA A 319 14.54 4.55 -5.99
N ASN A 320 14.06 3.34 -5.72
CA ASN A 320 12.68 3.07 -5.39
C ASN A 320 12.47 2.96 -3.86
N TRP A 321 11.44 3.66 -3.38
CA TRP A 321 11.14 3.88 -1.97
C TRP A 321 9.74 3.37 -1.60
N ASP A 322 9.39 2.19 -2.15
CA ASP A 322 8.08 1.57 -2.07
C ASP A 322 8.07 0.20 -1.35
N LEU A 323 9.18 -0.21 -0.72
CA LEU A 323 9.32 -1.54 -0.08
C LEU A 323 8.19 -1.73 0.94
N ILE A 324 7.98 -0.65 1.67
CA ILE A 324 7.05 -0.53 2.76
C ILE A 324 6.24 0.74 2.51
N SER A 325 5.05 0.58 1.92
CA SER A 325 4.09 1.66 1.77
C SER A 325 2.69 1.14 2.07
N ASN A 326 1.97 1.79 2.97
CA ASN A 326 0.64 1.34 3.36
C ASN A 326 -0.48 1.84 2.44
N ILE A 327 -0.25 2.92 1.69
CA ILE A 327 -1.28 3.53 0.85
C ILE A 327 -0.69 4.16 -0.42
N ASN A 328 -1.32 3.86 -1.54
CA ASN A 328 -1.18 4.65 -2.75
C ASN A 328 -2.50 5.41 -2.98
N VAL A 329 -2.54 6.68 -2.57
CA VAL A 329 -3.77 7.49 -2.56
C VAL A 329 -4.40 7.58 -3.94
N LEU A 330 -3.61 7.95 -4.96
CA LEU A 330 -4.13 8.07 -6.33
C LEU A 330 -4.51 6.71 -6.91
N GLY A 331 -3.69 5.69 -6.69
CA GLY A 331 -3.99 4.32 -7.12
C GLY A 331 -5.27 3.77 -6.48
N PHE A 332 -5.54 4.15 -5.23
CA PHE A 332 -6.77 3.80 -4.54
C PHE A 332 -7.96 4.60 -5.05
N GLU A 333 -7.87 5.93 -5.14
CA GLU A 333 -9.00 6.80 -5.50
C GLU A 333 -9.41 6.64 -6.97
N PHE A 334 -8.47 6.38 -7.87
CA PHE A 334 -8.73 6.19 -9.30
C PHE A 334 -8.75 4.72 -9.74
N ALA A 335 -8.93 3.79 -8.80
CA ALA A 335 -8.99 2.37 -9.12
C ALA A 335 -10.21 2.02 -10.00
N THR A 336 -9.98 1.34 -11.12
CA THR A 336 -11.02 0.90 -12.08
C THR A 336 -11.73 -0.39 -11.67
N ASN A 337 -11.35 -1.01 -10.56
CA ASN A 337 -12.05 -2.16 -9.99
C ASN A 337 -11.72 -2.35 -8.51
N MET A 338 -12.60 -3.08 -7.81
CA MET A 338 -12.47 -3.36 -6.37
C MET A 338 -11.16 -4.05 -5.98
N ARG A 339 -10.63 -4.96 -6.80
CA ARG A 339 -9.37 -5.64 -6.48
C ARG A 339 -8.20 -4.67 -6.50
N ASP A 340 -8.13 -3.81 -7.51
CA ASP A 340 -7.07 -2.81 -7.62
C ASP A 340 -7.21 -1.74 -6.52
N ALA A 341 -8.43 -1.36 -6.13
CA ALA A 341 -8.66 -0.51 -4.97
C ALA A 341 -8.09 -1.16 -3.70
N ILE A 342 -8.49 -2.41 -3.40
CA ILE A 342 -8.01 -3.12 -2.20
C ILE A 342 -6.48 -3.24 -2.20
N ASN A 343 -5.85 -3.55 -3.34
CA ASN A 343 -4.39 -3.69 -3.42
C ASN A 343 -3.63 -2.40 -3.10
N ASN A 344 -4.26 -1.22 -3.25
CA ASN A 344 -3.65 0.08 -2.95
C ASN A 344 -4.01 0.62 -1.56
N TRP A 345 -4.93 -0.02 -0.83
CA TRP A 345 -5.35 0.36 0.52
C TRP A 345 -4.76 -0.56 1.57
N ASN A 346 -4.16 0.00 2.61
CA ASN A 346 -3.58 -0.78 3.71
C ASN A 346 -2.72 -1.96 3.20
N CYS A 347 -1.78 -1.66 2.31
CA CYS A 347 -1.02 -2.65 1.54
C CYS A 347 -0.27 -3.64 2.45
N GLY A 348 0.22 -3.20 3.61
CA GLY A 348 0.86 -4.06 4.60
C GLY A 348 -0.09 -5.13 5.14
N THR A 349 -1.31 -4.73 5.53
CA THR A 349 -2.37 -5.65 5.97
C THR A 349 -2.76 -6.62 4.85
N ASN A 350 -2.89 -6.14 3.61
CA ASN A 350 -3.17 -7.01 2.47
C ASN A 350 -2.07 -8.05 2.24
N ARG A 351 -0.79 -7.65 2.38
CA ARG A 351 0.34 -8.57 2.27
C ARG A 351 0.32 -9.61 3.39
N TRP A 352 0.03 -9.19 4.63
CA TRP A 352 -0.14 -10.09 5.77
C TRP A 352 -1.27 -11.11 5.53
N LEU A 353 -2.50 -10.65 5.29
CA LEU A 353 -3.67 -11.48 5.02
C LEU A 353 -3.40 -12.49 3.90
N ARG A 354 -2.69 -12.04 2.87
CA ARG A 354 -2.31 -12.90 1.75
C ARG A 354 -1.36 -14.02 2.18
N THR A 355 -0.32 -13.69 2.95
CA THR A 355 0.71 -14.62 3.41
C THR A 355 0.19 -15.63 4.44
N VAL A 356 -0.69 -15.20 5.34
CA VAL A 356 -1.16 -16.04 6.46
C VAL A 356 -2.42 -16.84 6.14
N VAL A 357 -3.27 -16.37 5.21
CA VAL A 357 -4.54 -17.03 4.85
C VAL A 357 -4.66 -17.30 3.36
N TYR A 358 -4.67 -16.27 2.51
CA TYR A 358 -5.09 -16.44 1.12
C TYR A 358 -4.27 -17.48 0.34
N GLU A 359 -2.95 -17.50 0.53
CA GLU A 359 -2.04 -18.45 -0.12
C GLU A 359 -1.92 -19.79 0.61
N ARG A 360 -2.55 -19.92 1.79
CA ARG A 360 -2.46 -21.09 2.67
C ARG A 360 -3.69 -21.98 2.63
N VAL A 361 -4.82 -21.45 2.18
CA VAL A 361 -6.10 -22.17 2.09
C VAL A 361 -6.43 -22.54 0.64
N PRO A 362 -7.30 -23.52 0.40
CA PRO A 362 -7.76 -23.83 -0.95
C PRO A 362 -8.35 -22.60 -1.64
N LYS A 363 -8.03 -22.40 -2.93
CA LYS A 363 -8.42 -21.20 -3.71
C LYS A 363 -9.91 -20.87 -3.66
N LYS A 364 -10.77 -21.88 -3.53
CA LYS A 364 -12.23 -21.74 -3.40
C LYS A 364 -12.63 -20.90 -2.18
N TYR A 365 -11.94 -21.07 -1.06
CA TYR A 365 -12.24 -20.41 0.21
C TYR A 365 -11.39 -19.16 0.46
N GLY A 366 -10.33 -18.96 -0.34
CA GLY A 366 -9.32 -17.91 -0.14
C GLY A 366 -9.90 -16.51 0.08
N THR A 367 -10.83 -16.06 -0.76
CA THR A 367 -11.43 -14.72 -0.60
C THR A 367 -12.28 -14.63 0.67
N VAL A 368 -13.21 -15.54 0.89
CA VAL A 368 -14.11 -15.49 2.07
C VAL A 368 -13.33 -15.56 3.37
N LEU A 369 -12.38 -16.50 3.51
CA LEU A 369 -11.59 -16.65 4.73
C LEU A 369 -10.65 -15.45 4.97
N THR A 370 -10.15 -14.82 3.91
CA THR A 370 -9.35 -13.59 4.03
C THR A 370 -10.17 -12.44 4.59
N PHE A 371 -11.38 -12.23 4.04
CA PHE A 371 -12.30 -11.20 4.53
C PHE A 371 -12.80 -11.50 5.95
N ALA A 372 -13.05 -12.77 6.28
CA ALA A 372 -13.43 -13.20 7.62
C ALA A 372 -12.33 -12.93 8.64
N LEU A 373 -11.07 -13.31 8.35
CA LEU A 373 -9.95 -12.98 9.23
C LEU A 373 -9.80 -11.46 9.37
N SER A 374 -9.94 -10.71 8.28
CA SER A 374 -9.90 -9.25 8.32
C SER A 374 -10.97 -8.67 9.25
N ALA A 375 -12.21 -9.17 9.20
CA ALA A 375 -13.28 -8.73 10.09
C ALA A 375 -12.93 -8.98 11.57
N VAL A 376 -12.55 -10.23 11.88
CA VAL A 376 -12.18 -10.64 13.25
C VAL A 376 -11.00 -9.82 13.76
N TRP A 377 -10.01 -9.53 12.91
CA TRP A 377 -8.85 -8.71 13.29
C TRP A 377 -9.18 -7.26 13.65
N HIS A 378 -10.30 -6.70 13.14
CA HIS A 378 -10.74 -5.37 13.54
C HIS A 378 -11.54 -5.36 14.85
N GLY A 379 -12.10 -6.49 15.29
CA GLY A 379 -12.84 -6.62 16.54
C GLY A 379 -14.31 -7.05 16.35
N PHE A 380 -15.12 -6.81 17.38
CA PHE A 380 -16.49 -7.37 17.48
C PHE A 380 -17.61 -6.41 17.04
N TYR A 381 -17.28 -5.19 16.62
CA TYR A 381 -18.30 -4.26 16.11
C TYR A 381 -18.99 -4.83 14.86
N PRO A 382 -20.35 -4.92 14.86
CA PRO A 382 -21.09 -5.52 13.75
C PRO A 382 -20.83 -4.86 12.39
N GLY A 383 -20.53 -3.56 12.37
CA GLY A 383 -20.20 -2.83 11.15
C GLY A 383 -19.01 -3.43 10.38
N TYR A 384 -18.00 -3.98 11.08
CA TYR A 384 -16.87 -4.66 10.44
C TYR A 384 -17.34 -5.87 9.64
N TYR A 385 -18.12 -6.75 10.26
CA TYR A 385 -18.62 -7.97 9.63
C TYR A 385 -19.48 -7.67 8.41
N LEU A 386 -20.35 -6.65 8.49
CA LEU A 386 -21.12 -6.18 7.34
C LEU A 386 -20.22 -5.71 6.20
N THR A 387 -19.25 -4.82 6.48
CA THR A 387 -18.33 -4.33 5.44
C THR A 387 -17.52 -5.44 4.79
N PHE A 388 -16.97 -6.38 5.57
CA PHE A 388 -16.14 -7.44 5.00
C PHE A 388 -16.98 -8.51 4.27
N ALA A 389 -18.19 -8.81 4.73
CA ALA A 389 -19.12 -9.70 4.02
C ALA A 389 -19.55 -9.09 2.68
N THR A 390 -20.00 -7.83 2.69
CA THR A 390 -20.33 -7.09 1.47
C THR A 390 -19.11 -6.96 0.56
N GLY A 391 -17.92 -6.68 1.11
CA GLY A 391 -16.68 -6.62 0.35
C GLY A 391 -16.34 -7.93 -0.36
N ALA A 392 -16.49 -9.08 0.29
CA ALA A 392 -16.29 -10.38 -0.33
C ALA A 392 -17.25 -10.63 -1.50
N LEU A 393 -18.53 -10.26 -1.34
CA LEU A 393 -19.54 -10.34 -2.40
C LEU A 393 -19.19 -9.41 -3.58
N MET A 394 -18.91 -8.13 -3.31
CA MET A 394 -18.63 -7.11 -4.33
C MET A 394 -17.35 -7.43 -5.11
N VAL A 395 -16.29 -7.90 -4.45
CA VAL A 395 -15.05 -8.33 -5.13
C VAL A 395 -15.31 -9.53 -6.04
N THR A 396 -16.11 -10.50 -5.59
CA THR A 396 -16.45 -11.69 -6.38
C THR A 396 -17.26 -11.29 -7.61
N SER A 397 -18.28 -10.43 -7.44
CA SER A 397 -19.07 -9.86 -8.52
C SER A 397 -18.21 -9.07 -9.50
N ALA A 398 -17.37 -8.17 -9.03
CA ALA A 398 -16.49 -7.36 -9.86
C ALA A 398 -15.52 -8.21 -10.71
N ARG A 399 -15.01 -9.34 -10.16
CA ARG A 399 -14.18 -10.28 -10.93
C ARG A 399 -14.95 -10.98 -12.05
N VAL A 400 -16.22 -11.31 -11.82
CA VAL A 400 -17.09 -11.92 -12.83
C VAL A 400 -17.43 -10.89 -13.92
N ALA A 401 -17.92 -9.71 -13.53
CA ALA A 401 -18.21 -8.61 -14.45
C ALA A 401 -16.99 -8.25 -15.33
N ARG A 402 -15.81 -8.08 -14.72
CA ARG A 402 -14.59 -7.70 -15.46
C ARG A 402 -14.18 -8.74 -16.50
N ARG A 403 -14.37 -10.04 -16.23
CA ARG A 403 -14.11 -11.11 -17.21
C ARG A 403 -15.07 -11.04 -18.40
N MET A 404 -16.35 -10.78 -18.16
CA MET A 404 -17.37 -10.75 -19.20
C MET A 404 -17.34 -9.48 -20.06
N PHE A 405 -17.03 -8.33 -19.47
CA PHE A 405 -17.19 -7.05 -20.15
C PHE A 405 -15.88 -6.43 -20.64
N ARG A 406 -14.77 -6.54 -19.90
CA ARG A 406 -13.55 -5.74 -20.18
C ARG A 406 -13.06 -5.86 -21.61
N HIS A 407 -12.96 -7.09 -22.14
CA HIS A 407 -12.41 -7.37 -23.47
C HIS A 407 -13.20 -6.65 -24.59
N ARG A 408 -14.52 -6.50 -24.43
CA ARG A 408 -15.41 -5.84 -25.40
C ARG A 408 -15.07 -4.37 -25.62
N PHE A 409 -14.46 -3.74 -24.62
CA PHE A 409 -14.06 -2.33 -24.65
C PHE A 409 -12.56 -2.14 -24.92
N GLN A 410 -11.80 -3.19 -25.24
CA GLN A 410 -10.36 -3.06 -25.50
C GLN A 410 -10.00 -2.78 -26.97
N ARG A 411 -11.00 -2.66 -27.87
CA ARG A 411 -10.80 -2.56 -29.32
C ARG A 411 -10.20 -1.23 -29.76
N THR A 412 -10.63 -0.12 -29.18
CA THR A 412 -10.15 1.22 -29.55
C THR A 412 -9.70 1.99 -28.31
N GLN A 413 -8.84 2.99 -28.47
CA GLN A 413 -8.42 3.84 -27.34
C GLN A 413 -9.60 4.54 -26.67
N PHE A 414 -10.56 5.05 -27.46
CA PHE A 414 -11.77 5.68 -26.96
C PHE A 414 -12.63 4.73 -26.12
N THR A 415 -12.89 3.51 -26.60
CA THR A 415 -13.69 2.52 -25.86
C THR A 415 -13.01 2.05 -24.59
N ARG A 416 -11.66 1.95 -24.59
CA ARG A 416 -10.88 1.64 -23.39
C ARG A 416 -10.97 2.75 -22.36
N MET A 417 -10.76 4.00 -22.77
CA MET A 417 -10.84 5.16 -21.89
C MET A 417 -12.24 5.32 -21.29
N PHE A 418 -13.29 5.15 -22.10
CA PHE A 418 -14.67 5.15 -21.64
C PHE A 418 -14.91 4.06 -20.58
N TYR A 419 -14.45 2.84 -20.83
CA TYR A 419 -14.56 1.74 -19.87
C TYR A 419 -13.80 2.04 -18.56
N ASP A 420 -12.60 2.59 -18.65
CA ASP A 420 -11.79 2.91 -17.47
C ASP A 420 -12.43 4.03 -16.63
N ILE A 421 -12.99 5.08 -17.25
CA ILE A 421 -13.73 6.15 -16.54
C ILE A 421 -14.99 5.57 -15.88
N LEU A 422 -15.80 4.82 -16.64
CA LEU A 422 -17.05 4.24 -16.15
C LEU A 422 -16.80 3.29 -14.97
N THR A 423 -15.80 2.42 -15.09
CA THR A 423 -15.47 1.45 -14.04
C THR A 423 -14.76 2.08 -12.85
N CYS A 424 -14.03 3.17 -13.03
CA CYS A 424 -13.53 4.00 -11.94
C CYS A 424 -14.68 4.58 -11.11
N LEU A 425 -15.63 5.27 -11.77
CA LEU A 425 -16.81 5.85 -11.11
C LEU A 425 -17.65 4.77 -10.41
N THR A 426 -17.91 3.66 -11.09
CA THR A 426 -18.64 2.51 -10.52
C THR A 426 -17.92 1.97 -9.28
N THR A 427 -16.59 1.84 -9.32
CA THR A 427 -15.80 1.38 -8.18
C THR A 427 -15.89 2.35 -7.00
N ARG A 428 -15.92 3.67 -7.23
CA ARG A 428 -16.11 4.66 -6.16
C ARG A 428 -17.45 4.50 -5.45
N ILE A 429 -18.53 4.34 -6.23
CA ILE A 429 -19.88 4.13 -5.70
C ILE A 429 -19.93 2.83 -4.88
N VAL A 430 -19.44 1.73 -5.44
CA VAL A 430 -19.41 0.42 -4.75
C VAL A 430 -18.56 0.49 -3.47
N MET A 431 -17.42 1.18 -3.50
CA MET A 431 -16.56 1.34 -2.30
C MET A 431 -17.27 2.13 -1.20
N GLY A 432 -17.91 3.26 -1.51
CA GLY A 432 -18.67 4.04 -0.52
C GLY A 432 -19.80 3.21 0.10
N TYR A 433 -20.56 2.49 -0.73
CA TYR A 433 -21.62 1.58 -0.29
C TYR A 433 -21.12 0.39 0.54
N THR A 434 -19.93 -0.13 0.24
CA THR A 434 -19.36 -1.29 0.96
C THR A 434 -18.78 -0.89 2.31
N THR A 435 -18.18 0.31 2.41
CA THR A 435 -17.33 0.69 3.55
C THR A 435 -18.02 1.52 4.62
N PHE A 436 -19.20 2.09 4.37
CA PHE A 436 -19.88 2.89 5.39
C PHE A 436 -20.21 2.12 6.69
N PRO A 437 -20.57 0.82 6.70
CA PRO A 437 -20.80 0.10 7.96
C PRO A 437 -19.57 0.06 8.86
N PHE A 438 -18.37 -0.07 8.27
CA PHE A 438 -17.09 -0.03 8.98
C PHE A 438 -16.90 1.28 9.74
N VAL A 439 -17.40 2.39 9.18
CA VAL A 439 -17.29 3.71 9.78
C VAL A 439 -18.37 3.92 10.85
N MET A 440 -19.57 3.36 10.66
CA MET A 440 -20.67 3.51 11.63
C MET A 440 -20.59 2.58 12.83
N LEU A 441 -19.90 1.44 12.69
CA LEU A 441 -19.72 0.37 13.68
C LEU A 441 -21.00 -0.40 14.09
N GLU A 442 -22.18 0.17 13.86
CA GLU A 442 -23.48 -0.36 14.30
C GLU A 442 -24.17 -1.25 13.26
N PHE A 443 -24.86 -2.30 13.73
CA PHE A 443 -25.62 -3.20 12.88
C PHE A 443 -26.87 -2.54 12.31
N MET A 444 -27.78 -2.09 13.18
CA MET A 444 -29.12 -1.65 12.77
C MET A 444 -29.08 -0.39 11.90
N ALA A 445 -28.28 0.61 12.26
CA ALA A 445 -28.07 1.79 11.42
C ALA A 445 -27.56 1.40 10.02
N SER A 446 -26.66 0.41 9.94
CA SER A 446 -26.13 -0.07 8.66
C SER A 446 -27.17 -0.76 7.80
N ILE A 447 -28.00 -1.62 8.41
CA ILE A 447 -29.10 -2.28 7.71
C ILE A 447 -30.15 -1.27 7.24
N ARG A 448 -30.51 -0.27 8.06
CA ARG A 448 -31.46 0.78 7.67
C ARG A 448 -30.98 1.54 6.43
N LEU A 449 -29.72 1.95 6.37
CA LEU A 449 -29.17 2.59 5.17
C LEU A 449 -29.16 1.66 3.96
N TYR A 450 -28.79 0.39 4.14
CA TYR A 450 -28.85 -0.58 3.04
C TYR A 450 -30.25 -0.75 2.47
N LEU A 451 -31.28 -0.75 3.33
CA LEU A 451 -32.68 -0.80 2.93
C LEU A 451 -33.14 0.51 2.28
N ASN A 452 -32.68 1.67 2.77
CA ASN A 452 -32.93 2.96 2.10
C ASN A 452 -32.33 3.00 0.69
N PHE A 453 -31.22 2.29 0.47
CA PHE A 453 -30.63 2.09 -0.85
C PHE A 453 -31.24 0.89 -1.62
N TYR A 454 -32.36 0.33 -1.15
CA TYR A 454 -33.07 -0.79 -1.74
C TYR A 454 -32.20 -2.05 -1.96
N LEU A 455 -31.13 -2.21 -1.18
CA LEU A 455 -30.12 -3.26 -1.37
C LEU A 455 -29.57 -3.34 -2.81
N CYS A 456 -29.63 -2.22 -3.55
CA CYS A 456 -29.48 -2.22 -5.02
C CYS A 456 -28.18 -2.86 -5.48
N LEU A 457 -27.04 -2.51 -4.87
CA LEU A 457 -25.74 -3.07 -5.26
C LEU A 457 -25.57 -4.53 -4.83
N HIS A 458 -26.20 -4.97 -3.73
CA HIS A 458 -26.20 -6.38 -3.34
C HIS A 458 -26.96 -7.21 -4.39
N ILE A 459 -28.13 -6.75 -4.81
CA ILE A 459 -28.94 -7.39 -5.85
C ILE A 459 -28.16 -7.44 -7.16
N VAL A 460 -27.58 -6.32 -7.62
CA VAL A 460 -26.75 -6.28 -8.83
C VAL A 460 -25.57 -7.24 -8.73
N ALA A 461 -24.93 -7.35 -7.56
CA ALA A 461 -23.83 -8.28 -7.36
C ALA A 461 -24.27 -9.76 -7.47
N LEU A 462 -25.40 -10.12 -6.87
CA LEU A 462 -25.96 -11.47 -6.96
C LEU A 462 -26.38 -11.82 -8.40
N ILE A 463 -27.04 -10.90 -9.11
CA ILE A 463 -27.39 -11.08 -10.53
C ILE A 463 -26.12 -11.30 -11.37
N THR A 464 -25.08 -10.50 -11.15
CA THR A 464 -23.81 -10.59 -11.85
C THR A 464 -23.11 -11.94 -11.64
N ILE A 465 -23.24 -12.54 -10.44
CA ILE A 465 -22.60 -13.82 -10.11
C ILE A 465 -23.45 -15.01 -10.61
N CYS A 466 -24.78 -14.98 -10.40
CA CYS A 466 -25.64 -16.15 -10.55
C CYS A 466 -26.35 -16.23 -11.91
N ILE A 467 -26.72 -15.08 -12.49
CA ILE A 467 -27.58 -14.99 -13.67
C ILE A 467 -26.76 -14.65 -14.90
N LEU A 468 -25.97 -13.58 -14.83
CA LEU A 468 -25.27 -13.01 -15.97
C LEU A 468 -24.31 -13.99 -16.70
N PRO A 469 -23.56 -14.88 -15.99
CA PRO A 469 -22.71 -15.87 -16.65
C PRO A 469 -23.46 -16.94 -17.45
N LYS A 470 -24.78 -17.09 -17.23
CA LYS A 470 -25.63 -17.99 -18.02
C LYS A 470 -25.97 -17.41 -19.39
N PHE A 471 -26.03 -16.09 -19.50
CA PHE A 471 -26.41 -15.39 -20.74
C PHE A 471 -25.20 -14.82 -21.51
N ILE A 472 -24.14 -14.43 -20.80
CA ILE A 472 -22.94 -13.86 -21.40
C ILE A 472 -21.80 -14.88 -21.33
N LYS A 473 -21.35 -15.38 -22.49
CA LYS A 473 -20.24 -16.34 -22.57
C LYS A 473 -18.94 -15.70 -22.06
N ASP A 474 -18.27 -16.36 -21.09
CA ASP A 474 -16.89 -16.07 -20.70
C ASP A 474 -15.95 -16.51 -21.84
N GLU A 475 -15.05 -15.64 -22.27
CA GLU A 475 -14.19 -15.91 -23.43
C GLU A 475 -13.20 -17.07 -23.17
N ARG A 476 -12.91 -17.35 -21.89
CA ARG A 476 -12.16 -18.57 -21.52
C ARG A 476 -12.89 -19.85 -21.94
N ARG A 477 -14.22 -19.81 -22.00
CA ARG A 477 -15.08 -20.90 -22.44
C ARG A 477 -15.18 -20.95 -23.97
N SER A 478 -15.06 -19.82 -24.67
CA SER A 478 -15.01 -19.83 -26.14
C SER A 478 -13.67 -20.30 -26.68
N ASN A 479 -12.53 -19.99 -26.04
CA ASN A 479 -11.22 -20.50 -26.49
C ASN A 479 -11.04 -22.01 -26.21
N LEU A 480 -11.74 -22.57 -25.22
CA LEU A 480 -11.78 -24.02 -24.97
C LEU A 480 -12.72 -24.77 -25.94
N VAL A 481 -13.72 -24.09 -26.51
CA VAL A 481 -14.68 -24.66 -27.46
C VAL A 481 -14.27 -24.42 -28.93
N ALA A 482 -13.38 -23.45 -29.18
CA ALA A 482 -12.88 -23.09 -30.51
C ALA A 482 -11.54 -23.75 -30.88
N MET A 483 -11.17 -24.87 -30.24
CA MET A 483 -10.22 -25.79 -30.87
C MET A 483 -11.03 -26.73 -31.77
N PRO A 484 -10.92 -26.64 -33.11
CA PRO A 484 -11.44 -27.68 -33.95
C PRO A 484 -10.62 -28.94 -33.67
N VAL A 485 -11.28 -30.02 -33.29
CA VAL A 485 -10.72 -31.35 -33.48
C VAL A 485 -10.47 -31.47 -34.97
N GLN A 486 -9.20 -31.43 -35.38
CA GLN A 486 -8.82 -31.70 -36.76
C GLN A 486 -8.95 -33.21 -36.99
N GLU A 487 -10.20 -33.62 -37.17
CA GLU A 487 -10.59 -34.91 -37.69
C GLU A 487 -10.46 -34.84 -39.20
N THR A 488 -9.29 -35.20 -39.72
CA THR A 488 -9.12 -35.49 -41.15
C THR A 488 -7.87 -36.34 -41.36
N LEU A 489 -8.07 -37.46 -42.08
CA LEU A 489 -7.12 -38.52 -42.44
C LEU A 489 -6.92 -39.64 -41.39
N ARG A 490 -8.04 -40.26 -40.98
CA ARG A 490 -8.12 -41.70 -40.69
C ARG A 490 -9.07 -42.36 -41.69
N THR A 491 -8.65 -42.43 -42.94
CA THR A 491 -9.12 -43.39 -43.94
C THR A 491 -7.92 -43.64 -44.84
N ASP A 492 -7.63 -44.91 -45.08
CA ASP A 492 -6.44 -45.45 -45.76
C ASP A 492 -5.23 -45.71 -44.85
N CYS A 493 -5.39 -46.67 -43.92
CA CYS A 493 -4.34 -47.62 -43.50
C CYS A 493 -4.95 -48.65 -42.53
N ALA A 494 -6.03 -49.30 -42.97
CA ALA A 494 -6.47 -50.57 -42.42
C ALA A 494 -6.18 -51.63 -43.49
N ASP A 495 -4.88 -51.89 -43.72
CA ASP A 495 -4.32 -53.04 -44.44
C ASP A 495 -2.79 -52.85 -44.59
N ALA A 496 -2.06 -52.99 -43.48
CA ALA A 496 -0.61 -53.24 -43.50
C ALA A 496 -0.12 -53.68 -42.10
N VAL A 497 -0.61 -54.84 -41.64
CA VAL A 497 0.13 -55.61 -40.64
C VAL A 497 1.29 -56.28 -41.36
N SER A 498 2.49 -55.70 -41.24
CA SER A 498 3.76 -56.44 -41.26
C SER A 498 4.90 -55.47 -40.95
N ALA A 499 5.68 -55.78 -39.91
CA ALA A 499 6.94 -55.10 -39.64
C ALA A 499 7.88 -55.24 -40.86
N PRO A 500 8.69 -54.20 -41.15
CA PRO A 500 10.13 -54.45 -41.04
C PRO A 500 10.97 -53.26 -40.55
N ASN A 501 11.99 -53.62 -39.77
CA ASN A 501 13.37 -53.12 -39.74
C ASN A 501 13.66 -51.64 -40.06
N GLY A 502 14.37 -51.01 -39.11
CA GLY A 502 15.00 -49.72 -39.29
C GLY A 502 16.08 -49.74 -40.37
N SER A 503 15.76 -49.20 -41.55
CA SER A 503 16.78 -48.85 -42.55
C SER A 503 16.36 -47.78 -43.56
N ASN A 504 15.24 -47.07 -43.38
CA ASN A 504 14.77 -46.05 -44.35
C ASN A 504 14.64 -44.61 -43.81
N LEU A 505 15.29 -44.27 -42.68
CA LEU A 505 15.36 -42.89 -42.18
C LEU A 505 16.59 -42.10 -42.68
N LYS A 506 17.05 -42.36 -43.91
CA LYS A 506 18.22 -41.66 -44.52
C LYS A 506 17.94 -41.04 -45.90
N LYS A 507 16.69 -40.97 -46.35
CA LYS A 507 16.32 -40.42 -47.67
C LYS A 507 15.35 -39.23 -47.63
N LEU A 508 15.37 -38.44 -46.55
CA LEU A 508 14.58 -37.20 -46.45
C LEU A 508 15.51 -36.00 -46.21
N PRO A 509 15.24 -34.83 -46.82
CA PRO A 509 16.05 -33.63 -46.63
C PRO A 509 16.11 -33.20 -45.16
N ILE A 510 17.26 -32.70 -44.72
CA ILE A 510 17.60 -32.42 -43.31
C ILE A 510 16.58 -31.50 -42.62
N ASN A 511 15.93 -30.60 -43.36
CA ASN A 511 14.90 -29.71 -42.81
C ASN A 511 13.63 -30.45 -42.35
N GLU A 512 13.23 -31.54 -43.01
CA GLU A 512 12.04 -32.31 -42.62
C GLU A 512 12.34 -33.26 -41.45
N GLN A 513 13.57 -33.76 -41.32
CA GLN A 513 13.99 -34.53 -40.14
C GLN A 513 14.01 -33.69 -38.87
N ASN A 514 14.38 -32.41 -38.97
CA ASN A 514 14.40 -31.49 -37.83
C ASN A 514 12.99 -31.04 -37.41
N SER A 515 12.08 -30.85 -38.36
CA SER A 515 10.65 -30.60 -38.07
C SER A 515 9.97 -31.80 -37.41
N LEU A 516 10.22 -33.04 -37.86
CA LEU A 516 9.62 -34.22 -37.21
C LEU A 516 10.17 -34.46 -35.80
N LYS A 517 11.47 -34.22 -35.57
CA LYS A 517 12.08 -34.32 -34.24
C LYS A 517 11.58 -33.27 -33.27
N SER A 518 11.34 -32.03 -33.73
CA SER A 518 10.78 -30.97 -32.88
C SER A 518 9.31 -31.24 -32.51
N ILE A 519 8.52 -31.77 -33.45
CA ILE A 519 7.12 -32.17 -33.19
C ILE A 519 7.03 -33.36 -32.23
N LEU A 520 7.90 -34.36 -32.37
CA LEU A 520 7.98 -35.50 -31.44
C LEU A 520 8.46 -35.09 -30.03
N ALA A 521 9.38 -34.12 -29.92
CA ALA A 521 9.86 -33.61 -28.64
C ALA A 521 8.80 -32.78 -27.89
N VAL A 522 7.97 -32.01 -28.61
CA VAL A 522 6.88 -31.21 -28.03
C VAL A 522 5.74 -32.12 -27.52
N ASN A 523 5.46 -33.23 -28.21
CA ASN A 523 4.44 -34.19 -27.77
C ASN A 523 4.89 -35.12 -26.64
N ALA A 524 6.19 -35.45 -26.52
CA ALA A 524 6.69 -36.21 -25.37
C ALA A 524 6.72 -35.39 -24.07
N ALA A 525 6.86 -34.06 -24.15
CA ALA A 525 6.89 -33.18 -22.99
C ALA A 525 5.50 -32.86 -22.41
N SER A 526 4.42 -33.04 -23.18
CA SER A 526 3.04 -32.76 -22.72
C SER A 526 2.37 -33.95 -22.03
N TYR A 527 2.88 -35.18 -22.19
CA TYR A 527 2.32 -36.40 -21.59
C TYR A 527 3.00 -36.86 -20.29
N LEU A 528 4.01 -36.15 -19.78
CA LEU A 528 4.74 -36.53 -18.55
C LEU A 528 4.33 -35.72 -17.30
N ASN A 529 3.24 -34.94 -17.37
CA ASN A 529 2.75 -34.12 -16.25
C ASN A 529 1.34 -34.47 -15.74
N THR A 530 0.83 -35.64 -16.12
CA THR A 530 -0.42 -36.22 -15.61
C THR A 530 -0.22 -37.72 -15.57
N ASP A 531 0.30 -38.22 -14.45
CA ASP A 531 0.06 -39.56 -13.89
C ASP A 531 1.13 -39.83 -12.83
N LEU A 532 0.86 -39.41 -11.60
CA LEU A 532 1.40 -39.98 -10.35
C LEU A 532 0.53 -39.44 -9.20
N ASN A 533 -0.72 -39.90 -9.16
CA ASN A 533 -1.58 -39.87 -8.00
C ASN A 533 -2.65 -40.94 -8.20
N ASN A 534 -2.23 -42.19 -8.06
CA ASN A 534 -3.08 -43.27 -7.56
C ASN A 534 -2.15 -44.29 -6.89
N ASP A 535 -2.69 -44.86 -5.82
CA ASP A 535 -2.19 -45.97 -5.01
C ASP A 535 -1.21 -45.58 -3.91
N PHE A 536 -1.71 -45.56 -2.66
CA PHE A 536 -1.13 -46.32 -1.55
C PHE A 536 -2.09 -46.30 -0.33
N ILE A 537 -2.77 -47.42 -0.12
CA ILE A 537 -3.30 -47.89 1.18
C ILE A 537 -2.59 -49.22 1.48
N GLU A 538 -2.20 -49.39 2.76
CA GLU A 538 -1.73 -50.62 3.43
C GLU A 538 -0.35 -51.17 3.00
N SER A 539 0.51 -51.74 3.86
CA SER A 539 0.47 -52.11 5.28
C SER A 539 1.91 -52.44 5.76
N ASN A 540 2.12 -52.48 7.08
CA ASN A 540 3.37 -52.83 7.77
C ASN A 540 3.81 -54.30 7.55
N TYR A 541 5.12 -54.60 7.60
CA TYR A 541 5.76 -55.56 8.54
C TYR A 541 7.30 -55.70 8.35
N GLU A 542 7.93 -56.30 9.35
CA GLU A 542 9.31 -56.23 9.87
C GLU A 542 10.54 -56.79 9.10
N SER A 543 11.68 -56.13 9.36
CA SER A 543 12.99 -56.62 9.88
C SER A 543 13.93 -57.62 9.14
N SER A 544 15.20 -57.16 9.00
CA SER A 544 16.50 -57.85 9.16
C SER A 544 17.13 -58.73 8.05
N LYS A 545 18.27 -58.27 7.49
CA LYS A 545 19.62 -58.91 7.50
C LYS A 545 20.69 -58.10 6.71
N GLN A 546 21.92 -58.02 7.25
CA GLN A 546 23.13 -57.34 6.71
C GLN A 546 23.89 -58.21 5.64
N PRO A 547 25.17 -57.93 5.26
CA PRO A 547 25.62 -56.95 4.25
C PRO A 547 26.53 -57.58 3.16
N GLN A 548 26.10 -57.67 1.90
CA GLN A 548 27.00 -57.96 0.75
C GLN A 548 26.74 -57.11 -0.51
N GLN A 549 25.87 -56.10 -0.44
CA GLN A 549 25.50 -55.27 -1.61
C GLN A 549 26.23 -53.92 -1.71
N GLN A 550 27.04 -53.51 -0.72
CA GLN A 550 27.66 -52.19 -0.72
C GLN A 550 28.89 -52.03 -1.65
N GLN A 551 29.58 -53.11 -2.02
CA GLN A 551 30.75 -53.00 -2.92
C GLN A 551 30.40 -52.99 -4.42
N LYS A 552 29.23 -53.52 -4.82
CA LYS A 552 28.78 -53.45 -6.23
C LYS A 552 28.15 -52.11 -6.60
N GLN A 553 27.46 -51.45 -5.65
CA GLN A 553 26.86 -50.12 -5.89
C GLN A 553 27.90 -48.99 -6.00
N GLN A 554 29.01 -49.05 -5.25
CA GLN A 554 30.07 -48.03 -5.36
C GLN A 554 30.81 -48.06 -6.70
N LYS A 555 31.04 -49.25 -7.29
CA LYS A 555 31.67 -49.37 -8.62
C LYS A 555 30.77 -48.88 -9.76
N GLN A 556 29.45 -49.03 -9.65
CA GLN A 556 28.49 -48.48 -10.62
C GLN A 556 28.36 -46.95 -10.54
N GLN A 557 28.38 -46.37 -9.32
CA GLN A 557 28.34 -44.91 -9.16
C GLN A 557 29.61 -44.22 -9.66
N GLN A 558 30.80 -44.82 -9.53
CA GLN A 558 32.03 -44.26 -10.08
C GLN A 558 32.06 -44.29 -11.62
N LYS A 559 31.49 -45.33 -12.25
CA LYS A 559 31.40 -45.41 -13.71
C LYS A 559 30.44 -44.34 -14.27
N GLN A 560 29.28 -44.16 -13.65
CA GLN A 560 28.32 -43.12 -14.03
C GLN A 560 28.89 -41.70 -13.86
N LYS A 561 29.67 -41.45 -12.80
CA LYS A 561 30.33 -40.14 -12.61
C LYS A 561 31.36 -39.84 -13.70
N ARG A 562 32.14 -40.83 -14.16
CA ARG A 562 33.11 -40.65 -15.25
C ARG A 562 32.43 -40.35 -16.59
N GLU A 563 31.35 -41.06 -16.92
CA GLU A 563 30.56 -40.81 -18.13
C GLU A 563 29.91 -39.42 -18.11
N HIS A 564 29.40 -38.98 -16.95
CA HIS A 564 28.81 -37.65 -16.81
C HIS A 564 29.83 -36.52 -16.96
N GLN A 565 31.06 -36.73 -16.48
CA GLN A 565 32.13 -35.75 -16.57
C GLN A 565 32.64 -35.64 -18.00
N GLN A 566 32.78 -36.76 -18.72
CA GLN A 566 33.19 -36.79 -20.12
C GLN A 566 32.14 -36.13 -21.05
N LYS A 567 30.85 -36.34 -20.76
CA LYS A 567 29.75 -35.66 -21.47
C LYS A 567 29.76 -34.15 -21.25
N ARG A 568 30.16 -33.70 -20.05
CA ARG A 568 30.28 -32.27 -19.71
C ARG A 568 31.46 -31.62 -20.45
N THR A 569 32.59 -32.32 -20.56
CA THR A 569 33.76 -31.82 -21.30
C THR A 569 33.45 -31.65 -22.78
N ASN A 570 32.77 -32.63 -23.41
CA ASN A 570 32.38 -32.55 -24.82
C ASN A 570 31.38 -31.42 -25.10
N LEU A 571 30.42 -31.19 -24.19
CA LEU A 571 29.47 -30.09 -24.30
C LEU A 571 30.17 -28.71 -24.17
N THR A 572 31.22 -28.63 -23.36
CA THR A 572 31.99 -27.39 -23.16
C THR A 572 32.86 -27.09 -24.39
N SER A 573 33.41 -28.11 -25.06
CA SER A 573 34.13 -27.93 -26.33
C SER A 573 33.20 -27.54 -27.49
N GLU A 574 31.98 -28.09 -27.55
CA GLU A 574 30.99 -27.68 -28.55
C GLU A 574 30.53 -26.22 -28.36
N LEU A 575 30.30 -25.81 -27.11
CA LEU A 575 29.94 -24.42 -26.79
C LEU A 575 31.04 -23.42 -27.12
N ASN A 576 32.31 -23.80 -26.95
CA ASN A 576 33.45 -22.95 -27.31
C ASN A 576 33.62 -22.83 -28.84
N ASN A 577 33.33 -23.88 -29.61
CA ASN A 577 33.34 -23.81 -31.07
C ASN A 577 32.19 -22.94 -31.60
N ILE A 578 31.00 -23.04 -31.01
CA ILE A 578 29.85 -22.17 -31.37
C ILE A 578 30.14 -20.69 -31.03
N ALA A 579 30.85 -20.42 -29.94
CA ALA A 579 31.26 -19.07 -29.57
C ALA A 579 32.39 -18.51 -30.46
N SER A 580 33.22 -19.38 -31.03
CA SER A 580 34.25 -19.04 -32.04
C SER A 580 33.59 -18.65 -33.36
N ASP A 581 32.67 -19.48 -33.86
CA ASP A 581 31.97 -19.24 -35.13
C ASP A 581 31.05 -18.00 -35.08
N ALA A 582 30.53 -17.67 -33.89
CA ALA A 582 29.74 -16.45 -33.67
C ALA A 582 30.59 -15.15 -33.60
N ARG A 583 31.89 -15.26 -33.30
CA ARG A 583 32.81 -14.10 -33.26
C ARG A 583 33.33 -13.71 -34.64
N ASP A 584 33.44 -14.67 -35.56
CA ASP A 584 33.86 -14.40 -36.94
C ASP A 584 32.72 -13.85 -37.83
N ALA A 585 31.47 -13.89 -37.35
CA ALA A 585 30.30 -13.42 -38.08
C ALA A 585 29.95 -11.93 -37.90
N VAL A 586 30.71 -11.17 -37.08
CA VAL A 586 30.48 -9.73 -36.86
C VAL A 586 31.78 -8.95 -37.00
N SER A 587 32.21 -8.77 -38.26
CA SER A 587 33.17 -7.74 -38.62
C SER A 587 32.63 -7.00 -39.85
N VAL A 588 32.08 -5.80 -39.63
CA VAL A 588 31.81 -4.82 -40.70
C VAL A 588 32.41 -3.50 -40.25
N LYS A 589 33.14 -2.86 -41.18
CA LYS A 589 33.94 -1.66 -40.97
C LYS A 589 33.07 -0.42 -40.69
N HIS A 590 33.65 0.45 -39.87
CA HIS A 590 33.15 1.73 -39.41
C HIS A 590 33.20 2.76 -40.55
N ASP A 591 32.07 3.38 -40.91
CA ASP A 591 32.00 4.75 -41.45
C ASP A 591 30.56 5.32 -41.37
N GLN A 592 30.46 6.54 -40.80
CA GLN A 592 29.39 7.57 -40.89
C GLN A 592 27.99 7.36 -40.23
N CYS A 593 27.93 7.63 -38.92
CA CYS A 593 27.11 8.64 -38.23
C CYS A 593 25.62 8.90 -38.64
N GLU A 594 24.69 8.05 -38.18
CA GLU A 594 23.26 8.40 -37.98
C GLU A 594 22.92 8.67 -36.49
N MET A 595 23.71 8.11 -35.58
CA MET A 595 23.50 8.19 -34.13
C MET A 595 23.79 9.59 -33.55
N ASP A 596 24.80 10.32 -34.06
CA ASP A 596 25.12 11.64 -33.52
C ASP A 596 24.16 12.73 -34.03
N GLN A 597 23.57 12.54 -35.22
CA GLN A 597 22.46 13.38 -35.70
C GLN A 597 21.18 13.16 -34.90
N LEU A 598 20.94 11.93 -34.42
CA LEU A 598 19.80 11.66 -33.54
C LEU A 598 20.02 12.27 -32.16
N SER A 599 21.25 12.18 -31.64
CA SER A 599 21.65 12.78 -30.35
C SER A 599 21.53 14.31 -30.36
N SER A 600 21.97 14.97 -31.43
CA SER A 600 21.85 16.43 -31.56
C SER A 600 20.40 16.89 -31.65
N LYS A 601 19.56 16.20 -32.43
CA LYS A 601 18.10 16.48 -32.50
C LYS A 601 17.39 16.22 -31.18
N LEU A 602 17.81 15.21 -30.42
CA LEU A 602 17.25 14.95 -29.09
C LEU A 602 17.60 16.08 -28.12
N LYS A 603 18.84 16.56 -28.16
CA LYS A 603 19.31 17.64 -27.29
C LYS A 603 18.60 18.96 -27.60
N GLU A 604 18.42 19.30 -28.87
CA GLU A 604 17.70 20.49 -29.31
C GLU A 604 16.22 20.47 -28.88
N LYS A 605 15.58 19.29 -28.92
CA LYS A 605 14.20 19.11 -28.48
C LYS A 605 14.04 19.22 -26.96
N ILE A 606 15.02 18.74 -26.20
CA ILE A 606 15.05 18.86 -24.74
C ILE A 606 15.27 20.32 -24.30
N GLU A 607 16.18 21.05 -24.97
CA GLU A 607 16.40 22.48 -24.70
C GLU A 607 15.16 23.31 -25.04
N ALA A 608 14.46 23.01 -26.14
CA ALA A 608 13.21 23.67 -26.51
C ALA A 608 12.08 23.43 -25.49
N GLU A 609 11.91 22.20 -25.01
CA GLU A 609 10.90 21.92 -23.96
C GLU A 609 11.27 22.54 -22.61
N THR A 610 12.56 22.61 -22.27
CA THR A 610 13.02 23.27 -21.04
C THR A 610 12.70 24.77 -21.08
N LYS A 611 12.93 25.43 -22.21
CA LYS A 611 12.62 26.86 -22.40
C LYS A 611 11.11 27.15 -22.35
N ASN A 612 10.28 26.26 -22.91
CA ASN A 612 8.83 26.38 -22.82
C ASN A 612 8.31 26.23 -21.38
N ILE A 613 8.97 25.40 -20.55
CA ILE A 613 8.63 25.23 -19.14
C ILE A 613 9.02 26.46 -18.33
N GLU A 614 10.20 27.05 -18.59
CA GLU A 614 10.61 28.30 -17.96
C GLU A 614 9.66 29.46 -18.29
N GLU A 615 9.26 29.61 -19.55
CA GLU A 615 8.30 30.63 -19.99
C GLU A 615 6.90 30.40 -19.39
N PHE A 616 6.48 29.14 -19.24
CA PHE A 616 5.22 28.81 -18.57
C PHE A 616 5.26 29.16 -17.07
N ILE A 617 6.38 28.90 -16.39
CA ILE A 617 6.56 29.26 -14.98
C ILE A 617 6.56 30.77 -14.83
N ASP A 618 7.31 31.50 -15.66
CA ASP A 618 7.42 32.95 -15.57
C ASP A 618 6.07 33.63 -15.86
N LYS A 619 5.31 33.12 -16.83
CA LYS A 619 3.95 33.58 -17.12
C LYS A 619 2.97 33.27 -15.98
N THR A 620 3.02 32.06 -15.41
CA THR A 620 2.16 31.66 -14.29
C THR A 620 2.46 32.47 -13.03
N VAL A 621 3.74 32.72 -12.73
CA VAL A 621 4.17 33.55 -11.60
C VAL A 621 3.77 35.01 -11.83
N THR A 622 3.97 35.54 -13.04
CA THR A 622 3.59 36.93 -13.38
C THR A 622 2.07 37.13 -13.31
N GLU A 623 1.27 36.19 -13.83
CA GLU A 623 -0.20 36.23 -13.73
C GLU A 623 -0.69 36.10 -12.29
N THR A 624 -0.05 35.24 -11.48
CA THR A 624 -0.39 35.07 -10.06
C THR A 624 -0.03 36.30 -9.24
N VAL A 625 1.15 36.88 -9.46
CA VAL A 625 1.60 38.11 -8.78
C VAL A 625 0.76 39.31 -9.22
N SER A 626 0.46 39.43 -10.51
CA SER A 626 -0.44 40.46 -11.03
C SER A 626 -1.85 40.32 -10.46
N GLY A 627 -2.38 39.10 -10.35
CA GLY A 627 -3.67 38.81 -9.71
C GLY A 627 -3.70 39.18 -8.22
N ILE A 628 -2.62 38.92 -7.48
CA ILE A 628 -2.49 39.31 -6.07
C ILE A 628 -2.38 40.83 -5.91
N VAL A 629 -1.66 41.51 -6.81
CA VAL A 629 -1.55 42.98 -6.82
C VAL A 629 -2.88 43.64 -7.20
N CYS A 630 -3.61 43.07 -8.17
CA CYS A 630 -4.94 43.55 -8.56
C CYS A 630 -5.93 43.37 -7.42
N PHE A 631 -5.93 42.20 -6.76
CA PHE A 631 -6.76 41.92 -5.59
C PHE A 631 -6.45 42.86 -4.41
N LYS A 632 -5.17 43.16 -4.16
CA LYS A 632 -4.75 44.17 -3.18
C LYS A 632 -5.26 45.57 -3.55
N ASN A 633 -5.17 45.95 -4.82
CA ASN A 633 -5.61 47.28 -5.29
C ASN A 633 -7.14 47.41 -5.28
N ASP A 634 -7.88 46.34 -5.54
CA ASP A 634 -9.34 46.31 -5.45
C ASP A 634 -9.81 46.39 -3.98
N LEU A 635 -9.14 45.68 -3.05
CA LEU A 635 -9.39 45.81 -1.61
C LEU A 635 -9.10 47.23 -1.08
N MET A 636 -8.09 47.91 -1.63
CA MET A 636 -7.76 49.28 -1.28
C MET A 636 -8.73 50.31 -1.91
N ARG A 637 -9.41 49.96 -3.00
CA ARG A 637 -10.38 50.82 -3.68
C ARG A 637 -11.75 50.83 -2.98
N ASP A 638 -12.11 49.74 -2.31
CA ASP A 638 -13.35 49.61 -1.54
C ASP A 638 -13.28 50.23 -0.12
N CYS A 639 -12.14 50.84 0.25
CA CYS A 639 -11.94 51.50 1.55
C CYS A 639 -12.03 53.04 1.53
N GLU A 640 -12.36 53.69 0.41
CA GLU A 640 -12.59 55.14 0.38
C GLU A 640 -14.05 55.51 0.73
N PHE A 641 -14.30 55.85 1.99
CA PHE A 641 -15.51 56.57 2.42
C PHE A 641 -15.48 58.04 1.95
N PRO A 642 -16.64 58.67 1.65
CA PRO A 642 -16.73 59.98 1.01
C PRO A 642 -16.26 61.12 1.93
N HIS A 643 -15.48 62.04 1.35
CA HIS A 643 -15.04 63.29 1.97
C HIS A 643 -16.22 64.17 2.43
N LEU A 644 -16.45 64.24 3.74
CA LEU A 644 -17.25 65.30 4.37
C LEU A 644 -16.41 66.57 4.55
N ARG A 645 -16.77 67.56 3.73
CA ARG A 645 -16.26 68.94 3.73
C ARG A 645 -16.67 69.66 5.02
N LYS A 646 -15.70 70.21 5.76
CA LYS A 646 -15.90 71.13 6.90
C LYS A 646 -16.74 72.36 6.49
N ARG A 647 -17.78 72.70 7.26
CA ARG A 647 -18.27 74.09 7.41
C ARG A 647 -19.02 74.32 8.74
N ASN A 648 -18.38 75.13 9.58
CA ASN A 648 -18.85 76.18 10.50
C ASN A 648 -19.99 75.96 11.51
N THR A 649 -19.62 76.24 12.76
CA THR A 649 -20.38 76.75 13.92
C THR A 649 -21.42 77.83 13.62
N ALA A 650 -22.63 77.71 14.19
CA ALA A 650 -23.37 78.78 14.90
C ALA A 650 -24.74 78.30 15.47
N ASN A 651 -24.96 78.64 16.75
CA ASN A 651 -26.18 78.88 17.55
C ASN A 651 -27.60 78.71 16.95
N LEU A 652 -28.51 78.04 17.70
CA LEU A 652 -29.85 78.52 18.18
C LEU A 652 -30.60 77.37 18.88
N THR A 653 -30.76 77.36 20.22
CA THR A 653 -31.95 77.73 21.03
C THR A 653 -33.31 77.05 20.73
N THR A 654 -33.97 76.68 21.85
CA THR A 654 -35.44 76.67 22.14
C THR A 654 -36.32 75.44 21.89
N THR A 655 -36.68 74.79 23.02
CA THR A 655 -38.03 74.49 23.59
C THR A 655 -39.00 73.44 22.98
N VAL A 656 -39.28 72.41 23.82
CA VAL A 656 -40.60 72.06 24.43
C VAL A 656 -41.54 71.01 23.75
N ASN A 657 -41.89 70.02 24.60
CA ASN A 657 -43.11 69.16 24.71
C ASN A 657 -43.20 67.73 24.15
N ASP A 658 -43.29 66.80 25.12
CA ASP A 658 -44.20 65.66 25.34
C ASP A 658 -44.48 64.62 24.24
N VAL A 659 -44.16 63.34 24.50
CA VAL A 659 -45.08 62.29 25.02
C VAL A 659 -44.32 60.94 25.08
N SER A 660 -44.60 60.18 26.14
CA SER A 660 -44.08 58.85 26.53
C SER A 660 -44.00 57.76 25.46
N VAL A 661 -42.99 56.87 25.54
CA VAL A 661 -43.09 55.38 25.63
C VAL A 661 -41.66 54.75 25.79
N ASN A 662 -41.51 53.88 26.82
CA ASN A 662 -40.50 52.83 27.11
C ASN A 662 -39.06 52.86 26.52
N PRO A 663 -37.99 52.77 27.35
CA PRO A 663 -36.63 52.57 26.88
C PRO A 663 -36.29 51.07 26.75
N ALA A 664 -36.36 50.57 25.52
CA ALA A 664 -35.56 49.42 25.10
C ALA A 664 -34.53 49.89 24.09
N CYS A 665 -33.30 49.40 24.24
CA CYS A 665 -32.16 49.57 23.33
C CYS A 665 -31.46 50.94 23.38
N ILE A 666 -30.25 50.95 23.95
CA ILE A 666 -29.00 51.50 23.36
C ILE A 666 -27.86 51.00 24.28
N LYS A 667 -27.03 50.08 23.77
CA LYS A 667 -25.67 49.81 24.27
C LYS A 667 -24.69 50.25 23.17
N PRO A 668 -23.54 50.84 23.52
CA PRO A 668 -22.62 51.45 22.56
C PRO A 668 -21.87 50.37 21.74
N GLN A 669 -21.76 50.57 20.43
CA GLN A 669 -20.83 49.83 19.57
C GLN A 669 -19.39 50.20 19.95
N SER A 670 -18.61 49.21 20.36
CA SER A 670 -17.15 49.30 20.48
C SER A 670 -16.50 48.69 19.23
N ASP A 671 -15.57 49.43 18.62
CA ASP A 671 -14.77 49.06 17.45
C ASP A 671 -13.89 47.81 17.66
N GLU A 672 -14.42 46.61 17.43
CA GLU A 672 -13.64 45.36 17.44
C GLU A 672 -12.94 45.03 16.10
N ASN A 673 -13.23 45.74 15.01
CA ASN A 673 -12.71 45.40 13.67
C ASN A 673 -11.37 46.08 13.31
N ALA A 674 -11.01 47.17 13.97
CA ALA A 674 -9.77 47.90 13.69
C ALA A 674 -8.47 47.13 14.05
N PRO A 675 -8.39 46.36 15.17
CA PRO A 675 -7.19 45.59 15.49
C PRO A 675 -6.99 44.39 14.57
N PHE A 676 -8.09 43.77 14.11
CA PHE A 676 -8.07 42.60 13.23
C PHE A 676 -7.57 42.95 11.83
N LEU A 677 -8.11 44.02 11.23
CA LEU A 677 -7.67 44.50 9.91
C LEU A 677 -6.21 44.95 9.91
N LYS A 678 -5.74 45.58 11.00
CA LYS A 678 -4.33 45.98 11.13
C LYS A 678 -3.39 44.78 11.18
N LYS A 679 -3.81 43.68 11.84
CA LYS A 679 -3.05 42.43 11.95
C LYS A 679 -3.01 41.67 10.62
N GLU A 680 -4.10 41.66 9.86
CA GLU A 680 -4.11 41.05 8.52
C GLU A 680 -3.28 41.85 7.50
N ILE A 681 -3.28 43.18 7.57
CA ILE A 681 -2.43 44.04 6.73
C ILE A 681 -0.94 43.84 7.06
N GLU A 682 -0.57 43.67 8.33
CA GLU A 682 0.81 43.34 8.73
C GLU A 682 1.26 41.96 8.22
N VAL A 683 0.38 40.95 8.26
CA VAL A 683 0.66 39.61 7.71
C VAL A 683 0.84 39.66 6.19
N ILE A 684 0.00 40.41 5.48
CA ILE A 684 0.12 40.57 4.02
C ILE A 684 1.41 41.32 3.65
N ASN A 685 1.79 42.37 4.40
CA ASN A 685 3.04 43.08 4.18
C ASN A 685 4.27 42.19 4.46
N ALA A 686 4.20 41.29 5.46
CA ALA A 686 5.26 40.32 5.74
C ALA A 686 5.39 39.26 4.61
N VAL A 687 4.29 38.81 4.04
CA VAL A 687 4.28 37.86 2.90
C VAL A 687 4.80 38.52 1.62
N VAL A 688 4.47 39.78 1.37
CA VAL A 688 5.00 40.55 0.22
C VAL A 688 6.50 40.81 0.37
N GLN A 689 6.98 41.09 1.59
CA GLN A 689 8.42 41.20 1.83
C GLN A 689 9.15 39.86 1.64
N GLN A 690 8.57 38.73 2.06
CA GLN A 690 9.16 37.40 1.82
C GLN A 690 9.15 37.00 0.33
N ALA A 691 8.11 37.38 -0.43
CA ALA A 691 8.03 37.13 -1.87
C ALA A 691 9.10 37.89 -2.68
N ASN A 692 9.52 39.08 -2.22
CA ASN A 692 10.60 39.86 -2.84
C ASN A 692 12.01 39.38 -2.48
N VAL A 693 12.17 38.54 -1.44
CA VAL A 693 13.48 37.99 -1.03
C VAL A 693 13.83 36.72 -1.80
N LEU A 694 12.83 35.97 -2.27
CA LEU A 694 13.04 34.70 -2.96
C LEU A 694 13.81 34.80 -4.30
N PRO A 695 13.61 35.85 -5.14
CA PRO A 695 14.41 36.03 -6.35
C PRO A 695 15.87 36.42 -6.07
N ALA A 696 16.12 37.18 -4.99
CA ALA A 696 17.47 37.61 -4.60
C ALA A 696 18.33 36.47 -4.04
N VAL A 697 17.71 35.46 -3.41
CA VAL A 697 18.39 34.26 -2.91
C VAL A 697 18.71 33.28 -4.05
N LEU A 698 17.84 33.20 -5.08
CA LEU A 698 18.05 32.33 -6.24
C LEU A 698 19.09 32.87 -7.23
N SER A 699 19.27 34.21 -7.32
CA SER A 699 20.31 34.83 -8.15
C SER A 699 21.74 34.63 -7.62
N ASN A 700 21.93 34.35 -6.32
CA ASN A 700 23.27 34.21 -5.70
C ASN A 700 23.74 32.76 -5.55
N GLY A 701 22.94 31.77 -5.97
CA GLY A 701 23.26 30.34 -5.87
C GLY A 701 24.00 29.73 -7.07
N HIS A 702 24.44 30.53 -8.05
CA HIS A 702 25.12 30.08 -9.27
C HIS A 702 26.65 30.29 -9.28
N ALA A 703 27.27 30.32 -8.10
CA ALA A 703 28.73 30.35 -7.99
C ALA A 703 29.27 29.39 -6.90
N LYS A 704 29.17 28.08 -7.14
CA LYS A 704 30.22 27.07 -6.90
C LYS A 704 29.81 25.68 -7.34
#